data_AF-U9W120-F1
#
_entry.id   AF-U9W120-F1
#
_cell.length_a   1.000
_cell.length_b   1.000
_cell.length_c   1.000
_cell.angle_alpha   90.00
_cell.angle_beta   90.00
_cell.angle_gamma   90.00
#
_symmetry.space_group_name_H-M   'P 1'
#
loop_
_entity.id
_entity.type
_entity.pdbx_description
1 polymer ?
#
loop_
_entity_poly.entity_id
_entity_poly.type
_entity_poly.pdbx_seq_one_letter_code
_entity_poly.pdbx_strand_id
1 'polypeptide(L)'
;MGLSKSNPPTTQVKLLVRPSSGRIPWPLLSWLALGSGAVFFVLIILSGAKLIVDPYSPNWLKTAFPGLVNSFEAAPQTVAEIRAEMRSQGITASQPLPWPTIDQPQAWFYPILDSQGKTIQELWVYRVLGHQLQRVEQIAIRPMKESFITTPLVGSASQVASVDSDAPLSSVKLMPSKLESGPWLLFEGQRRYGNTVMRYGQILSYQANNQRVHRLLNWSSPAGQPPRWQTSTTGEQLMIDHTVGLRPSFLLYQLVPNNPPRLQEISLYRSVYGSDLNTSLYDKALRLAQGGVWSHSLQMMQSAKKTLAQNWSPAAQAQLDLIRLHTERTQAQANQTWSSQQQHILAYLIHGHWDQALKVLENNPAIYESTLKRVERDFDALWRGVTTHLQVHPEDITTQIWAALLVTSRQSATAGEEWLQKHSRSPKTLERFQALDGRLANGADTDSTELATDLSTASASLLETGDAGRYRSLIGQVRAIQTPGNGWLRSQTLPTLVPSQTWYQIDIQLLQDSSGWGLPPTSSTAASFWADSLNLRRQLQLFQSNTAMARLTVHGVKLTGTGITLLATGPKVDGPLLATTASSLQWVSTLPWQPAPSPPSTPDSPPDEAAAGNGSSTTATIQDSTAAPSPESLIVATVGQQLGLTSEQTTQIYPYLQYARLDITGDASPEHLISFRDGLPAELSISPGNVMIFSDTGTLLYSDIGQQQSLLALTDKNSEQSVTLLIEQAGRYDVTRL
;
A
#
# COMPACT_ATOMS: atom_id res chain seq x y z
N MET A 1 -7.90 68.65 8.39
CA MET A 1 -8.92 68.87 9.43
C MET A 1 -8.78 67.76 10.47
N GLY A 2 -8.69 68.12 11.76
CA GLY A 2 -8.92 67.20 12.88
C GLY A 2 -7.69 66.55 13.51
N LEU A 3 -6.98 67.30 14.36
CA LEU A 3 -6.13 66.78 15.43
C LEU A 3 -6.96 65.94 16.43
N SER A 4 -6.41 64.87 16.99
CA SER A 4 -6.44 64.69 18.46
C SER A 4 -5.51 63.58 18.93
N LYS A 5 -4.58 63.98 19.82
CA LYS A 5 -3.85 63.13 20.76
C LYS A 5 -4.79 62.83 21.94
N SER A 6 -4.77 61.62 22.48
CA SER A 6 -5.04 61.43 23.91
C SER A 6 -4.41 60.14 24.44
N ASN A 7 -3.48 60.34 25.37
CA ASN A 7 -2.88 59.36 26.27
C ASN A 7 -3.94 58.79 27.26
N PRO A 8 -3.60 57.73 28.02
CA PRO A 8 -4.54 56.71 28.49
C PRO A 8 -5.23 57.07 29.81
N PRO A 9 -6.39 56.47 30.13
CA PRO A 9 -6.93 56.52 31.48
C PRO A 9 -6.41 55.37 32.34
N THR A 10 -5.60 55.75 33.33
CA THR A 10 -5.40 55.03 34.59
C THR A 10 -6.76 54.75 35.21
N THR A 11 -7.18 53.48 35.28
CA THR A 11 -8.39 53.11 36.03
C THR A 11 -7.99 52.18 37.16
N GLN A 12 -8.10 52.73 38.38
CA GLN A 12 -7.97 52.05 39.65
C GLN A 12 -9.03 50.93 39.73
N VAL A 13 -8.58 49.68 39.87
CA VAL A 13 -9.48 48.58 40.20
C VAL A 13 -9.74 48.61 41.71
N LYS A 14 -10.89 49.21 42.05
CA LYS A 14 -11.49 49.18 43.38
C LYS A 14 -12.08 47.78 43.57
N LEU A 15 -11.33 46.88 44.23
CA LEU A 15 -11.80 45.55 44.60
C LEU A 15 -12.90 45.66 45.67
N LEU A 16 -14.15 45.55 45.22
CA LEU A 16 -15.32 45.32 46.06
C LEU A 16 -15.24 43.89 46.60
N VAL A 17 -14.71 43.73 47.81
CA VAL A 17 -14.83 42.50 48.58
C VAL A 17 -16.21 42.51 49.25
N ARG A 18 -17.13 41.67 48.77
CA ARG A 18 -18.29 41.21 49.56
C ARG A 18 -17.80 40.16 50.56
N PRO A 19 -18.10 40.28 51.87
CA PRO A 19 -17.84 39.20 52.80
C PRO A 19 -18.91 38.12 52.62
N SER A 20 -18.55 36.95 52.08
CA SER A 20 -19.36 35.74 52.24
C SER A 20 -18.90 35.03 53.51
N SER A 21 -19.73 35.10 54.54
CA SER A 21 -19.61 34.34 55.78
C SER A 21 -19.89 32.85 55.53
N GLY A 22 -18.88 32.12 55.06
CA GLY A 22 -18.89 30.66 55.06
C GLY A 22 -18.02 30.13 56.20
N ARG A 23 -18.64 29.83 57.35
CA ARG A 23 -17.98 29.11 58.44
C ARG A 23 -17.67 27.69 57.97
N ILE A 24 -16.40 27.39 57.68
CA ILE A 24 -15.94 26.01 57.49
C ILE A 24 -15.95 25.36 58.89
N PRO A 25 -16.68 24.25 59.08
CA PRO A 25 -16.72 23.58 60.36
C PRO A 25 -15.34 22.97 60.66
N TRP A 26 -14.81 23.32 61.84
CA TRP A 26 -13.50 22.90 62.36
C TRP A 26 -13.17 21.39 62.32
N PRO A 27 -14.12 20.42 62.30
CA PRO A 27 -13.73 19.01 62.15
C PRO A 27 -13.22 18.62 60.74
N LEU A 28 -13.41 19.42 59.69
CA LEU A 28 -12.91 19.10 58.34
C LEU A 28 -11.41 19.41 58.14
N LEU A 29 -10.83 20.30 58.95
CA LEU A 29 -9.38 20.58 58.94
C LEU A 29 -8.57 19.52 59.70
N SER A 30 -9.19 18.82 60.64
CA SER A 30 -8.54 17.73 61.40
C SER A 30 -8.30 16.48 60.55
N TRP A 31 -9.21 16.17 59.61
CA TRP A 31 -9.09 15.02 58.71
C TRP A 31 -8.08 15.25 57.57
N LEU A 32 -7.88 16.50 57.13
CA LEU A 32 -6.87 16.86 56.13
C LEU A 32 -5.44 16.87 56.71
N ALA A 33 -5.27 17.15 58.01
CA ALA A 33 -3.97 17.09 58.68
C ALA A 33 -3.52 15.65 59.02
N LEU A 34 -4.45 14.74 59.32
CA LEU A 34 -4.14 13.33 59.62
C LEU A 34 -3.98 12.47 58.34
N GLY A 35 -4.73 12.77 57.27
CA GLY A 35 -4.60 12.08 55.98
C GLY A 35 -3.32 12.42 55.21
N SER A 36 -2.83 13.66 55.33
CA SER A 36 -1.59 14.09 54.68
C SER A 36 -0.33 13.55 55.38
N GLY A 37 -0.35 13.40 56.70
CA GLY A 37 0.74 12.81 57.47
C GLY A 37 1.00 11.33 57.12
N ALA A 38 -0.06 10.52 56.98
CA ALA A 38 0.09 9.11 56.65
C ALA A 38 0.64 8.89 55.24
N VAL A 39 0.20 9.69 54.25
CA VAL A 39 0.75 9.64 52.88
C VAL A 39 2.21 10.08 52.86
N PHE A 40 2.56 11.10 53.65
CA PHE A 40 3.95 11.56 53.77
C PHE A 40 4.85 10.52 54.45
N PHE A 41 4.37 9.86 55.51
CA PHE A 41 5.09 8.78 56.18
C PHE A 41 5.26 7.54 55.28
N VAL A 42 4.23 7.16 54.53
CA VAL A 42 4.33 6.05 53.56
C VAL A 42 5.32 6.39 52.45
N LEU A 43 5.32 7.63 51.96
CA LEU A 43 6.33 8.11 50.99
C LEU A 43 7.74 8.10 51.59
N ILE A 44 7.93 8.51 52.84
CA ILE A 44 9.24 8.48 53.52
C ILE A 44 9.71 7.04 53.73
N ILE A 45 8.84 6.13 54.16
CA ILE A 45 9.19 4.72 54.40
C ILE A 45 9.50 4.01 53.08
N LEU A 46 8.71 4.23 52.02
CA LEU A 46 9.01 3.70 50.68
C LEU A 46 10.30 4.28 50.11
N SER A 47 10.56 5.57 50.35
CA SER A 47 11.80 6.25 49.95
C SER A 47 13.01 5.68 50.69
N GLY A 48 12.90 5.46 52.00
CA GLY A 48 13.93 4.89 52.85
C GLY A 48 14.21 3.42 52.53
N ALA A 49 13.16 2.61 52.32
CA ALA A 49 13.31 1.23 51.88
C ALA A 49 13.99 1.16 50.51
N LYS A 50 13.65 2.06 49.58
CA LYS A 50 14.30 2.14 48.26
C LYS A 50 15.76 2.60 48.35
N LEU A 51 16.10 3.50 49.28
CA LEU A 51 17.49 3.92 49.56
C LEU A 51 18.33 2.83 50.24
N ILE A 52 17.71 1.91 51.00
CA ILE A 52 18.40 0.76 51.59
C ILE A 52 18.68 -0.31 50.51
N VAL A 53 17.76 -0.50 49.58
CA VAL A 53 17.87 -1.49 48.50
C VAL A 53 18.79 -1.01 47.37
N ASP A 54 18.84 0.29 47.10
CA ASP A 54 19.76 0.92 46.13
C ASP A 54 20.38 2.21 46.72
N PRO A 55 21.42 2.08 47.57
CA PRO A 55 22.07 3.23 48.20
C PRO A 55 22.89 4.09 47.24
N TYR A 56 23.06 3.68 45.98
CA TYR A 56 24.05 4.27 45.07
C TYR A 56 23.46 4.92 43.80
N SER A 57 22.14 5.08 43.65
CA SER A 57 21.59 5.83 42.50
C SER A 57 20.24 6.55 42.73
N PRO A 58 20.22 7.82 43.18
CA PRO A 58 18.97 8.55 43.39
C PRO A 58 18.55 9.34 42.14
N ASN A 59 18.52 8.70 40.97
CA ASN A 59 18.02 9.36 39.75
C ASN A 59 16.53 9.72 39.87
N TRP A 60 15.75 8.91 40.60
CA TRP A 60 14.33 9.16 40.89
C TRP A 60 14.09 10.37 41.80
N LEU A 61 15.02 10.66 42.72
CA LEU A 61 14.96 11.82 43.62
C LEU A 61 15.19 13.13 42.86
N LYS A 62 16.03 13.13 41.81
CA LYS A 62 16.18 14.28 40.90
C LYS A 62 14.88 14.58 40.14
N THR A 63 14.10 13.56 39.79
CA THR A 63 12.80 13.73 39.11
C THR A 63 11.71 14.23 40.06
N ALA A 64 11.71 13.76 41.32
CA ALA A 64 10.69 14.12 42.31
C ALA A 64 10.93 15.51 42.96
N PHE A 65 12.19 15.95 43.07
CA PHE A 65 12.56 17.20 43.76
C PHE A 65 13.60 18.00 42.96
N PRO A 66 13.23 18.58 41.80
CA PRO A 66 14.13 19.39 41.00
C PRO A 66 14.59 20.64 41.79
N GLY A 67 15.90 20.75 42.06
CA GLY A 67 16.54 21.89 42.72
C GLY A 67 17.10 21.65 44.13
N LEU A 68 16.69 20.57 44.81
CA LEU A 68 17.15 20.24 46.19
C LEU A 68 18.43 19.39 46.24
N VAL A 69 18.78 18.71 45.15
CA VAL A 69 19.82 17.67 45.15
C VAL A 69 20.72 17.76 43.93
N ASN A 70 21.70 18.67 43.98
CA ASN A 70 22.82 18.73 43.04
C ASN A 70 24.01 17.85 43.47
N SER A 71 23.97 17.24 44.67
CA SER A 71 25.15 16.68 45.35
C SER A 71 25.23 15.15 45.39
N PHE A 72 24.28 14.42 44.79
CA PHE A 72 24.37 12.95 44.67
C PHE A 72 24.89 12.57 43.29
N GLU A 73 26.13 12.96 42.99
CA GLU A 73 26.87 12.31 41.92
C GLU A 73 27.32 10.92 42.40
N ALA A 74 27.27 9.92 41.53
CA ALA A 74 27.77 8.59 41.89
C ALA A 74 29.23 8.69 42.35
N ALA A 75 29.67 7.83 43.27
CA ALA A 75 31.07 7.80 43.63
C ALA A 75 31.92 7.40 42.40
N PRO A 76 33.12 7.98 42.20
CA PRO A 76 34.04 7.50 41.18
C PRO A 76 34.42 6.04 41.45
N GLN A 77 34.30 5.19 40.44
CA GLN A 77 34.53 3.75 40.52
C GLN A 77 35.60 3.32 39.51
N THR A 78 36.32 2.23 39.80
CA THR A 78 37.21 1.62 38.80
C THR A 78 36.42 0.85 37.75
N VAL A 79 37.03 0.60 36.58
CA VAL A 79 36.41 -0.24 35.53
C VAL A 79 36.08 -1.66 36.06
N ALA A 80 36.90 -2.18 36.99
CA ALA A 80 36.66 -3.46 37.63
C ALA A 80 35.42 -3.43 38.55
N GLU A 81 35.27 -2.37 39.33
CA GLU A 81 34.09 -2.13 40.19
C GLU A 81 32.82 -1.98 39.38
N ILE A 82 32.83 -1.18 38.30
CA ILE A 82 31.66 -1.00 37.42
C ILE A 82 31.23 -2.34 36.82
N ARG A 83 32.18 -3.15 36.35
CA ARG A 83 31.87 -4.50 35.84
C ARG A 83 31.36 -5.44 36.93
N ALA A 84 31.86 -5.33 38.16
CA ALA A 84 31.37 -6.12 39.28
C ALA A 84 29.93 -5.72 39.67
N GLU A 85 29.63 -4.42 39.71
CA GLU A 85 28.29 -3.88 39.94
C GLU A 85 27.30 -4.31 38.85
N MET A 86 27.67 -4.16 37.57
CA MET A 86 26.83 -4.61 36.47
C MET A 86 26.52 -6.11 36.57
N ARG A 87 27.51 -6.94 36.91
CA ARG A 87 27.30 -8.39 37.11
C ARG A 87 26.39 -8.70 38.29
N SER A 88 26.56 -8.02 39.43
CA SER A 88 25.73 -8.27 40.61
C SER A 88 24.27 -7.87 40.40
N GLN A 89 24.02 -6.88 39.54
CA GLN A 89 22.68 -6.44 39.15
C GLN A 89 22.09 -7.22 37.96
N GLY A 90 22.81 -8.20 37.40
CA GLY A 90 22.36 -8.96 36.23
C GLY A 90 22.33 -8.14 34.93
N ILE A 91 23.06 -7.03 34.89
CA ILE A 91 23.11 -6.09 33.77
C ILE A 91 24.15 -6.57 32.75
N THR A 92 23.71 -6.71 31.50
CA THR A 92 24.59 -7.04 30.37
C THR A 92 24.90 -5.76 29.61
N ALA A 93 26.17 -5.41 29.46
CA ALA A 93 26.61 -4.26 28.67
C ALA A 93 27.38 -4.71 27.43
N SER A 94 27.24 -3.97 26.32
CA SER A 94 28.11 -4.16 25.16
C SER A 94 29.50 -3.58 25.41
N GLN A 95 30.40 -3.71 24.43
CA GLN A 95 31.68 -3.04 24.48
C GLN A 95 31.50 -1.52 24.67
N PRO A 96 32.19 -0.90 25.64
CA PRO A 96 32.07 0.53 25.86
C PRO A 96 32.76 1.33 24.75
N LEU A 97 32.19 2.49 24.44
CA LEU A 97 32.74 3.43 23.46
C LEU A 97 33.45 4.56 24.21
N PRO A 98 34.78 4.74 24.02
CA PRO A 98 35.49 5.88 24.59
C PRO A 98 35.21 7.14 23.76
N TRP A 99 35.08 8.30 24.42
CA TRP A 99 35.08 9.58 23.72
C TRP A 99 36.38 9.71 22.90
N PRO A 100 36.32 10.03 21.59
CA PRO A 100 37.51 10.18 20.75
C PRO A 100 38.27 11.48 21.09
N THR A 101 39.39 11.36 21.81
CA THR A 101 40.34 12.46 22.06
C THR A 101 41.76 11.93 21.88
N ILE A 102 42.69 12.79 21.46
CA ILE A 102 44.04 12.40 21.00
C ILE A 102 44.88 11.73 22.10
N ASP A 103 44.67 12.10 23.38
CA ASP A 103 45.54 11.64 24.48
C ASP A 103 44.82 10.78 25.55
N GLN A 104 43.63 11.18 26.02
CA GLN A 104 42.80 10.38 26.95
C GLN A 104 41.30 10.67 26.78
N PRO A 105 40.42 9.67 26.87
CA PRO A 105 38.98 9.87 26.72
C PRO A 105 38.41 10.68 27.89
N GLN A 106 37.60 11.70 27.61
CA GLN A 106 36.92 12.48 28.65
C GLN A 106 35.67 11.79 29.21
N ALA A 107 35.08 10.87 28.44
CA ALA A 107 33.92 10.09 28.85
C ALA A 107 33.90 8.70 28.20
N TRP A 108 33.14 7.78 28.80
CA TRP A 108 32.87 6.43 28.32
C TRP A 108 31.36 6.21 28.22
N PHE A 109 30.93 5.62 27.11
CA PHE A 109 29.53 5.29 26.86
C PHE A 109 29.36 3.76 26.96
N TYR A 110 28.50 3.31 27.88
CA TYR A 110 28.18 1.91 28.12
C TYR A 110 26.75 1.62 27.64
N PRO A 111 26.58 0.95 26.49
CA PRO A 111 25.28 0.53 26.01
C PRO A 111 24.82 -0.70 26.80
N ILE A 112 23.67 -0.58 27.44
CA ILE A 112 23.09 -1.66 28.24
C ILE A 112 22.12 -2.44 27.38
N LEU A 113 22.30 -3.76 27.38
CA LEU A 113 21.57 -4.70 26.57
C LEU A 113 20.41 -5.33 27.35
N ASP A 114 19.42 -5.81 26.64
CA ASP A 114 18.36 -6.65 27.17
C ASP A 114 18.90 -7.99 27.72
N SER A 115 18.03 -8.75 28.38
CA SER A 115 18.39 -10.08 28.92
C SER A 115 18.85 -11.08 27.87
N GLN A 116 18.54 -10.84 26.59
CA GLN A 116 19.00 -11.66 25.47
C GLN A 116 20.36 -11.20 24.90
N GLY A 117 20.90 -10.08 25.36
CA GLY A 117 22.16 -9.50 24.88
C GLY A 117 22.08 -8.99 23.43
N LYS A 118 20.89 -8.66 22.92
CA LYS A 118 20.66 -8.30 21.50
C LYS A 118 20.21 -6.87 21.30
N THR A 119 19.44 -6.33 22.23
CA THR A 119 18.80 -5.02 22.08
C THR A 119 19.37 -4.03 23.07
N ILE A 120 19.76 -2.84 22.63
CA ILE A 120 20.16 -1.75 23.52
C ILE A 120 18.90 -1.13 24.15
N GLN A 121 18.81 -1.19 25.48
CA GLN A 121 17.71 -0.60 26.25
C GLN A 121 18.10 0.72 26.90
N GLU A 122 19.36 0.88 27.29
CA GLU A 122 19.84 2.10 27.95
C GLU A 122 21.24 2.47 27.48
N LEU A 123 21.61 3.72 27.71
CA LEU A 123 22.97 4.20 27.61
C LEU A 123 23.38 4.82 28.94
N TRP A 124 24.44 4.27 29.53
CA TRP A 124 25.08 4.82 30.71
C TRP A 124 26.31 5.61 30.30
N VAL A 125 26.43 6.84 30.81
CA VAL A 125 27.56 7.72 30.50
C VAL A 125 28.40 7.93 31.74
N TYR A 126 29.69 7.70 31.60
CA TYR A 126 30.68 7.89 32.65
C TYR A 126 31.65 8.98 32.24
N ARG A 127 31.93 9.94 33.12
CA ARG A 127 33.05 10.86 32.96
C ARG A 127 34.33 10.22 33.49
N VAL A 128 35.48 10.58 32.92
CA VAL A 128 36.78 10.10 33.36
C VAL A 128 37.37 11.05 34.41
N LEU A 129 37.81 10.50 35.54
CA LEU A 129 38.48 11.18 36.65
C LEU A 129 39.76 10.41 37.01
N GLY A 130 40.86 10.70 36.31
CA GLY A 130 42.10 9.92 36.44
C GLY A 130 41.90 8.47 35.98
N HIS A 131 42.10 7.51 36.90
CA HIS A 131 41.87 6.09 36.64
C HIS A 131 40.45 5.61 37.01
N GLN A 132 39.61 6.51 37.51
CA GLN A 132 38.24 6.21 37.93
C GLN A 132 37.22 6.81 36.95
N LEU A 133 36.04 6.20 36.94
CA LEU A 133 34.90 6.55 36.11
C LEU A 133 33.74 6.90 37.04
N GLN A 134 33.09 8.04 36.79
CA GLN A 134 31.94 8.48 37.55
C GLN A 134 30.70 8.51 36.63
N ARG A 135 29.63 7.82 37.00
CA ARG A 135 28.37 7.83 36.23
C ARG A 135 27.71 9.19 36.33
N VAL A 136 27.52 9.86 35.19
CA VAL A 136 26.98 11.22 35.11
C VAL A 136 25.58 11.28 34.52
N GLU A 137 25.24 10.32 33.65
CA GLU A 137 23.95 10.28 32.95
C GLU A 137 23.53 8.84 32.68
N GLN A 138 22.22 8.60 32.70
CA GLN A 138 21.59 7.35 32.27
C GLN A 138 20.36 7.72 31.43
N ILE A 139 20.29 7.23 30.20
CA ILE A 139 19.18 7.51 29.30
C ILE A 139 18.60 6.22 28.71
N ALA A 140 17.27 6.12 28.75
CA ALA A 140 16.55 5.04 28.09
C ALA A 140 16.57 5.19 26.57
N ILE A 141 16.97 4.12 25.88
CA ILE A 141 16.98 4.00 24.43
C ILE A 141 15.67 3.32 24.03
N ARG A 142 14.73 4.10 23.49
CA ARG A 142 13.43 3.58 23.09
C ARG A 142 13.55 2.87 21.74
N PRO A 143 12.92 1.70 21.55
CA PRO A 143 12.80 1.10 20.23
C PRO A 143 12.02 2.01 19.28
N MET A 144 12.20 1.79 17.98
CA MET A 144 11.54 2.57 16.94
C MET A 144 10.24 1.92 16.52
N LYS A 145 9.24 2.72 16.12
CA LYS A 145 8.00 2.18 15.59
C LYS A 145 8.20 1.64 14.18
N GLU A 146 7.70 0.43 13.91
CA GLU A 146 7.75 -0.17 12.57
C GLU A 146 7.11 0.76 11.53
N SER A 147 5.98 1.38 11.88
CA SER A 147 5.29 2.35 11.02
C SER A 147 6.20 3.51 10.57
N PHE A 148 7.03 4.04 11.48
CA PHE A 148 8.02 5.07 11.15
C PHE A 148 9.06 4.55 10.15
N ILE A 149 9.58 3.33 10.37
CA ILE A 149 10.63 2.72 9.54
C ILE A 149 10.13 2.50 8.10
N THR A 150 8.89 2.01 7.96
CA THR A 150 8.30 1.67 6.66
C THR A 150 7.70 2.84 5.91
N THR A 151 7.47 3.99 6.56
CA THR A 151 6.86 5.18 5.94
C THR A 151 7.47 5.56 4.58
N PRO A 152 8.82 5.55 4.41
CA PRO A 152 9.43 5.89 3.12
C PRO A 152 9.15 4.89 2.00
N LEU A 153 8.90 3.61 2.30
CA LEU A 153 8.61 2.58 1.29
C LEU A 153 7.26 2.80 0.61
N VAL A 154 6.30 3.32 1.37
CA VAL A 154 4.89 3.29 0.96
C VAL A 154 4.38 4.64 0.43
N GLY A 155 5.15 5.72 0.62
CA GLY A 155 4.79 7.06 0.17
C GLY A 155 3.56 7.59 0.92
N SER A 156 3.81 8.40 1.94
CA SER A 156 2.80 8.93 2.88
C SER A 156 2.24 7.89 3.86
N ALA A 157 2.29 8.25 5.14
CA ALA A 157 2.09 7.40 6.32
C ALA A 157 0.65 6.89 6.54
N SER A 158 0.07 6.14 5.60
CA SER A 158 -1.31 5.61 5.76
C SER A 158 -1.48 4.13 5.42
N GLN A 159 -0.40 3.35 5.36
CA GLN A 159 -0.48 1.92 5.01
C GLN A 159 0.17 0.95 6.02
N VAL A 160 0.63 1.41 7.18
CA VAL A 160 1.15 0.49 8.21
C VAL A 160 0.32 0.60 9.47
N ALA A 161 -0.81 -0.10 9.46
CA ALA A 161 -1.51 -0.55 10.66
C ALA A 161 -1.64 -2.08 10.61
N SER A 162 -0.51 -2.75 10.33
CA SER A 162 -0.23 -3.99 11.07
C SER A 162 0.19 -3.55 12.47
N VAL A 163 -0.11 -4.34 13.50
CA VAL A 163 0.24 -4.08 14.91
C VAL A 163 1.58 -3.31 14.97
N ASP A 164 1.55 -2.05 15.43
CA ASP A 164 2.70 -1.12 15.38
C ASP A 164 3.81 -1.62 16.31
N SER A 165 4.54 -2.61 15.82
CA SER A 165 5.53 -3.35 16.57
C SER A 165 6.75 -2.50 16.81
N ASP A 166 7.37 -2.70 17.95
CA ASP A 166 8.62 -2.04 18.28
C ASP A 166 9.78 -2.73 17.55
N ALA A 167 10.65 -1.91 16.99
CA ALA A 167 11.83 -2.29 16.24
C ALA A 167 13.08 -1.95 17.08
N PRO A 168 13.83 -2.97 17.54
CA PRO A 168 14.93 -2.79 18.48
C PRO A 168 16.15 -2.13 17.82
N LEU A 169 16.93 -1.40 18.62
CA LEU A 169 18.24 -0.87 18.22
C LEU A 169 19.32 -1.79 18.79
N SER A 170 20.22 -2.29 17.96
CA SER A 170 21.17 -3.37 18.33
C SER A 170 22.62 -2.95 18.26
N SER A 171 22.93 -1.79 17.66
CA SER A 171 24.30 -1.29 17.55
C SER A 171 24.36 0.20 17.87
N VAL A 172 25.50 0.62 18.43
CA VAL A 172 25.84 2.02 18.60
C VAL A 172 27.26 2.28 18.09
N LYS A 173 27.44 3.40 17.41
CA LYS A 173 28.73 3.84 16.86
C LYS A 173 28.96 5.31 17.14
N LEU A 174 30.21 5.70 17.28
CA LEU A 174 30.58 7.11 17.30
C LEU A 174 30.53 7.65 15.86
N MET A 175 29.85 8.78 15.69
CA MET A 175 29.92 9.56 14.46
C MET A 175 31.02 10.62 14.60
N PRO A 176 31.85 10.81 13.56
CA PRO A 176 32.78 11.93 13.52
C PRO A 176 31.99 13.23 13.71
N SER A 177 32.24 13.96 14.79
CA SER A 177 31.71 15.31 14.99
C SER A 177 32.85 16.29 14.69
N LYS A 178 32.61 17.25 13.81
CA LYS A 178 33.51 18.39 13.59
C LYS A 178 33.25 19.55 14.56
N LEU A 179 32.22 19.45 15.40
CA LEU A 179 31.98 20.43 16.45
C LEU A 179 32.79 20.09 17.69
N GLU A 180 33.40 21.09 18.31
CA GLU A 180 34.07 20.99 19.62
C GLU A 180 33.10 20.63 20.76
N SER A 181 31.78 20.65 20.52
CA SER A 181 30.74 20.47 21.54
C SER A 181 30.51 19.03 22.01
N GLY A 182 31.18 18.04 21.40
CA GLY A 182 31.21 16.65 21.85
C GLY A 182 30.84 15.61 20.79
N PRO A 183 30.97 14.31 21.11
CA PRO A 183 30.76 13.22 20.17
C PRO A 183 29.28 12.98 19.94
N TRP A 184 28.99 12.48 18.73
CA TRP A 184 27.66 12.08 18.34
C TRP A 184 27.60 10.56 18.31
N LEU A 185 26.49 10.00 18.78
CA LEU A 185 26.25 8.58 18.89
C LEU A 185 25.15 8.19 17.91
N LEU A 186 25.48 7.27 17.00
CA LEU A 186 24.55 6.66 16.06
C LEU A 186 24.09 5.33 16.61
N PHE A 187 22.85 5.27 17.08
CA PHE A 187 22.18 4.02 17.39
C PHE A 187 21.50 3.51 16.13
N GLU A 188 21.64 2.22 15.83
CA GLU A 188 21.07 1.62 14.63
C GLU A 188 20.50 0.21 14.87
N GLY A 189 19.42 -0.07 14.15
CA GLY A 189 18.84 -1.38 13.95
C GLY A 189 18.74 -1.69 12.46
N GLN A 190 18.46 -2.94 12.14
CA GLN A 190 18.24 -3.40 10.77
C GLN A 190 16.96 -4.21 10.69
N ARG A 191 16.22 -4.04 9.59
CA ARG A 191 15.01 -4.81 9.29
C ARG A 191 15.06 -5.24 7.83
N ARG A 192 14.66 -6.48 7.56
CA ARG A 192 14.62 -7.03 6.21
C ARG A 192 13.16 -7.07 5.74
N TYR A 193 12.91 -6.49 4.58
CA TYR A 193 11.62 -6.57 3.88
C TYR A 193 11.88 -7.13 2.48
N GLY A 194 11.48 -8.37 2.26
CA GLY A 194 11.87 -9.13 1.06
C GLY A 194 13.40 -9.16 0.88
N ASN A 195 13.88 -8.60 -0.24
CA ASN A 195 15.30 -8.52 -0.56
C ASN A 195 15.99 -7.23 -0.08
N THR A 196 15.24 -6.29 0.53
CA THR A 196 15.77 -5.01 0.98
C THR A 196 16.10 -5.07 2.47
N VAL A 197 17.35 -4.71 2.81
CA VAL A 197 17.78 -4.50 4.21
C VAL A 197 17.71 -3.02 4.51
N MET A 198 16.71 -2.62 5.28
CA MET A 198 16.56 -1.26 5.76
C MET A 198 17.37 -1.06 7.04
N ARG A 199 17.96 0.14 7.18
CA ARG A 199 18.58 0.58 8.42
C ARG A 199 17.76 1.69 9.03
N TYR A 200 17.68 1.75 10.35
CA TYR A 200 16.97 2.79 11.06
C TYR A 200 17.66 3.05 12.39
N GLY A 201 17.36 4.18 13.02
CA GLY A 201 18.08 4.54 14.23
C GLY A 201 17.77 5.88 14.84
N GLN A 202 18.59 6.21 15.84
CA GLN A 202 18.57 7.47 16.56
C GLN A 202 19.97 8.07 16.57
N ILE A 203 20.04 9.40 16.47
CA ILE A 203 21.28 10.17 16.64
C ILE A 203 21.16 10.94 17.94
N LEU A 204 22.14 10.75 18.82
CA LEU A 204 22.25 11.44 20.09
C LEU A 204 23.55 12.25 20.10
N SER A 205 23.56 13.41 20.75
CA SER A 205 24.79 14.19 21.02
C SER A 205 25.07 14.21 22.51
N TYR A 206 26.32 13.98 22.88
CA TYR A 206 26.77 14.18 24.26
C TYR A 206 27.46 15.54 24.39
N GLN A 207 27.14 16.26 25.45
CA GLN A 207 27.69 17.58 25.75
C GLN A 207 28.60 17.51 26.97
N ALA A 208 29.91 17.75 26.79
CA ALA A 208 30.87 17.70 27.90
C ALA A 208 30.54 18.69 29.02
N ASN A 209 30.17 19.92 28.68
CA ASN A 209 30.08 21.03 29.64
C ASN A 209 28.98 20.83 30.70
N ASN A 210 27.86 20.21 30.33
CA ASN A 210 26.75 19.93 31.23
C ASN A 210 26.53 18.43 31.49
N GLN A 211 27.38 17.59 30.90
CA GLN A 211 27.36 16.12 31.02
C GLN A 211 26.02 15.49 30.64
N ARG A 212 25.30 16.08 29.68
CA ARG A 212 23.99 15.59 29.24
C ARG A 212 24.01 14.99 27.84
N VAL A 213 23.13 14.01 27.64
CA VAL A 213 22.86 13.41 26.35
C VAL A 213 21.56 13.97 25.80
N HIS A 214 21.60 14.47 24.56
CA HIS A 214 20.44 14.98 23.85
C HIS A 214 20.13 14.12 22.64
N ARG A 215 18.87 13.69 22.50
CA ARG A 215 18.40 13.05 21.26
C ARG A 215 18.18 14.12 20.20
N LEU A 216 18.85 13.96 19.05
CA LEU A 216 18.81 14.92 17.95
C LEU A 216 17.82 14.52 16.87
N LEU A 217 17.85 13.26 16.43
CA LEU A 217 17.10 12.82 15.25
C LEU A 217 16.76 11.33 15.29
N ASN A 218 15.54 10.98 14.87
CA ASN A 218 15.18 9.61 14.48
C ASN A 218 15.29 9.50 12.96
N TRP A 219 15.76 8.38 12.44
CA TRP A 219 15.99 8.20 11.00
C TRP A 219 15.70 6.78 10.52
N SER A 220 15.44 6.65 9.22
CA SER A 220 15.23 5.39 8.51
C SER A 220 15.76 5.50 7.09
N SER A 221 16.51 4.52 6.61
CA SER A 221 17.07 4.45 5.27
C SER A 221 16.65 3.15 4.59
N PRO A 222 15.69 3.21 3.64
CA PRO A 222 15.36 2.07 2.79
C PRO A 222 16.52 1.63 1.89
N ALA A 223 17.43 2.54 1.57
CA ALA A 223 18.66 2.25 0.83
C ALA A 223 19.68 1.43 1.64
N GLY A 224 19.41 1.18 2.93
CA GLY A 224 20.29 0.40 3.80
C GLY A 224 21.58 1.13 4.18
N GLN A 225 21.62 2.46 4.05
CA GLN A 225 22.81 3.27 4.32
C GLN A 225 22.65 4.05 5.62
N PRO A 226 23.73 4.22 6.42
CA PRO A 226 23.66 5.03 7.62
C PRO A 226 23.67 6.53 7.26
N PRO A 227 23.23 7.42 8.16
CA PRO A 227 23.38 8.86 8.01
C PRO A 227 24.86 9.24 7.84
N ARG A 228 25.12 10.23 6.99
CA ARG A 228 26.49 10.64 6.62
C ARG A 228 26.65 12.14 6.75
N TRP A 229 27.80 12.57 7.24
CA TRP A 229 28.15 13.98 7.20
C TRP A 229 28.68 14.38 5.83
N GLN A 230 28.29 15.57 5.38
CA GLN A 230 28.85 16.22 4.21
C GLN A 230 29.10 17.71 4.51
N THR A 231 30.19 18.25 3.97
CA THR A 231 30.49 19.68 4.06
C THR A 231 29.91 20.37 2.83
N SER A 232 29.09 21.39 3.05
CA SER A 232 28.53 22.24 1.99
C SER A 232 29.05 23.68 2.08
N THR A 233 28.75 24.50 1.08
CA THR A 233 29.01 25.95 1.12
C THR A 233 28.28 26.67 2.27
N THR A 234 27.22 26.07 2.80
CA THR A 234 26.38 26.62 3.88
C THR A 234 26.72 26.04 5.26
N GLY A 235 27.74 25.18 5.34
CA GLY A 235 28.18 24.52 6.58
C GLY A 235 28.02 22.99 6.52
N GLU A 236 28.16 22.35 7.67
CA GLU A 236 28.05 20.89 7.82
C GLU A 236 26.58 20.44 7.74
N GLN A 237 26.34 19.40 6.94
CA GLN A 237 25.01 18.85 6.71
C GLN A 237 25.01 17.34 6.94
N LEU A 238 23.96 16.85 7.60
CA LEU A 238 23.71 15.43 7.76
C LEU A 238 22.77 14.95 6.65
N MET A 239 23.21 13.97 5.87
CA MET A 239 22.44 13.35 4.80
C MET A 239 21.91 11.99 5.22
N ILE A 240 20.63 11.74 4.94
CA ILE A 240 20.00 10.43 5.05
C ILE A 240 19.45 10.02 3.68
N ASP A 241 19.84 8.83 3.23
CA ASP A 241 19.39 8.28 1.96
C ASP A 241 18.06 7.54 2.14
N HIS A 242 16.98 8.17 1.65
CA HIS A 242 15.61 7.67 1.67
C HIS A 242 15.21 7.00 0.35
N THR A 243 16.16 6.73 -0.56
CA THR A 243 15.90 6.18 -1.89
C THR A 243 15.16 4.85 -1.84
N VAL A 244 14.13 4.71 -2.69
CA VAL A 244 13.38 3.46 -2.89
C VAL A 244 13.42 3.09 -4.36
N GLY A 245 14.05 1.96 -4.68
CA GLY A 245 14.23 1.51 -6.07
C GLY A 245 14.97 2.55 -6.92
N LEU A 246 14.35 2.96 -8.04
CA LEU A 246 14.93 3.95 -8.95
C LEU A 246 14.64 5.40 -8.56
N ARG A 247 13.84 5.66 -7.51
CA ARG A 247 13.45 7.02 -7.13
C ARG A 247 14.34 7.54 -6.02
N PRO A 248 15.28 8.45 -6.31
CA PRO A 248 16.11 9.01 -5.26
C PRO A 248 15.29 9.90 -4.34
N SER A 249 15.52 9.72 -3.04
CA SER A 249 14.97 10.57 -1.98
C SER A 249 16.07 10.83 -0.98
N PHE A 250 16.37 12.10 -0.71
CA PHE A 250 17.40 12.49 0.23
C PHE A 250 16.80 13.45 1.25
N LEU A 251 17.08 13.20 2.53
CA LEU A 251 16.84 14.18 3.57
C LEU A 251 18.17 14.81 3.95
N LEU A 252 18.25 16.13 3.87
CA LEU A 252 19.40 16.90 4.33
C LEU A 252 19.01 17.74 5.54
N TYR A 253 19.84 17.67 6.57
CA TYR A 253 19.71 18.46 7.78
C TYR A 253 20.92 19.38 7.93
N GLN A 254 20.68 20.67 8.00
CA GLN A 254 21.71 21.66 8.30
C GLN A 254 22.04 21.63 9.80
N LEU A 255 23.32 21.59 10.12
CA LEU A 255 23.77 21.71 11.50
C LEU A 255 23.70 23.17 11.95
N VAL A 256 22.94 23.41 13.02
CA VAL A 256 22.89 24.70 13.70
C VAL A 256 23.66 24.56 15.02
N PRO A 257 24.82 25.24 15.17
CA PRO A 257 25.73 25.09 16.32
C PRO A 257 25.22 25.82 17.57
N ASN A 258 24.01 25.49 18.01
CA ASN A 258 23.44 25.97 19.28
C ASN A 258 23.93 25.12 20.46
N ASN A 259 23.57 25.51 21.68
CA ASN A 259 23.77 24.72 22.89
C ASN A 259 22.40 24.36 23.51
N PRO A 260 21.82 23.16 23.25
CA PRO A 260 22.37 22.06 22.48
C PRO A 260 22.31 22.22 20.96
N PRO A 261 23.19 21.51 20.21
CA PRO A 261 23.20 21.56 18.76
C PRO A 261 21.88 21.07 18.21
N ARG A 262 21.45 21.59 17.06
CA ARG A 262 20.21 21.19 16.40
C ARG A 262 20.45 20.83 14.94
N LEU A 263 19.70 19.84 14.48
CA LEU A 263 19.61 19.46 13.08
C LEU A 263 18.33 20.05 12.51
N GLN A 264 18.44 20.95 11.53
CA GLN A 264 17.29 21.58 10.88
C GLN A 264 17.14 21.02 9.47
N GLU A 265 16.00 20.42 9.17
CA GLU A 265 15.71 19.90 7.82
C GLU A 265 15.70 21.02 6.78
N ILE A 266 16.39 20.80 5.66
CA ILE A 266 16.33 21.64 4.48
C ILE A 266 15.07 21.25 3.71
N SER A 267 14.00 22.02 3.90
CA SER A 267 12.70 21.74 3.28
C SER A 267 12.55 22.38 1.91
N LEU A 268 12.04 21.62 0.93
CA LEU A 268 11.63 22.13 -0.39
C LEU A 268 10.20 22.70 -0.40
N TYR A 269 9.43 22.52 0.68
CA TYR A 269 8.02 22.92 0.78
C TYR A 269 7.82 24.38 1.22
N ARG A 270 8.88 25.04 1.68
CA ARG A 270 8.82 26.41 2.20
C ARG A 270 9.77 27.31 1.43
N SER A 271 9.23 28.43 0.93
CA SER A 271 10.03 29.53 0.40
C SER A 271 10.78 30.21 1.55
N VAL A 272 12.07 30.50 1.36
CA VAL A 272 12.89 31.16 2.38
C VAL A 272 12.79 32.69 2.31
N TYR A 273 12.15 33.21 1.28
CA TYR A 273 11.98 34.64 1.03
C TYR A 273 10.56 35.09 1.38
N GLY A 274 10.44 36.37 1.77
CA GLY A 274 9.16 37.03 1.98
C GLY A 274 8.51 37.50 0.68
N SER A 275 7.28 38.01 0.78
CA SER A 275 6.50 38.53 -0.35
C SER A 275 7.01 39.86 -0.94
N ASP A 276 8.06 40.42 -0.35
CA ASP A 276 8.70 41.69 -0.70
C ASP A 276 9.73 41.57 -1.85
N LEU A 277 10.14 40.34 -2.19
CA LEU A 277 11.08 40.05 -3.27
C LEU A 277 10.37 39.39 -4.45
N ASN A 278 10.81 39.68 -5.68
CA ASN A 278 10.34 38.96 -6.87
C ASN A 278 10.98 37.56 -6.93
N THR A 279 10.31 36.58 -6.33
CA THR A 279 10.78 35.20 -6.19
C THR A 279 10.09 34.22 -7.13
N SER A 280 9.36 34.71 -8.13
CA SER A 280 8.54 33.88 -9.03
C SER A 280 9.31 32.70 -9.64
N LEU A 281 10.55 32.91 -10.11
CA LEU A 281 11.39 31.82 -10.63
C LEU A 281 11.82 30.83 -9.53
N TYR A 282 12.17 31.34 -8.36
CA TYR A 282 12.57 30.53 -7.22
C TYR A 282 11.40 29.66 -6.71
N ASP A 283 10.21 30.24 -6.56
CA ASP A 283 9.01 29.53 -6.10
C ASP A 283 8.54 28.48 -7.12
N LYS A 284 8.62 28.79 -8.42
CA LYS A 284 8.38 27.81 -9.50
C LYS A 284 9.41 26.69 -9.48
N ALA A 285 10.69 26.99 -9.24
CA ALA A 285 11.73 25.96 -9.12
C ALA A 285 11.47 25.02 -7.93
N LEU A 286 11.07 25.56 -6.76
CA LEU A 286 10.66 24.75 -5.62
C LEU A 286 9.43 23.89 -5.93
N ARG A 287 8.43 24.44 -6.63
CA ARG A 287 7.25 23.68 -7.06
C ARG A 287 7.65 22.50 -7.96
N LEU A 288 8.51 22.72 -8.95
CA LEU A 288 9.05 21.65 -9.80
C LEU A 288 9.78 20.57 -8.96
N ALA A 289 10.59 20.98 -7.98
CA ALA A 289 11.29 20.06 -7.08
C ALA A 289 10.30 19.20 -6.26
N GLN A 290 9.23 19.80 -5.73
CA GLN A 290 8.18 19.09 -4.99
C GLN A 290 7.45 18.06 -5.87
N GLY A 291 7.34 18.33 -7.17
CA GLY A 291 6.83 17.39 -8.16
C GLY A 291 7.82 16.28 -8.53
N GLY A 292 9.08 16.36 -8.09
CA GLY A 292 10.15 15.44 -8.49
C GLY A 292 10.74 15.74 -9.88
N VAL A 293 10.53 16.94 -10.43
CA VAL A 293 11.03 17.37 -11.74
C VAL A 293 12.40 18.03 -11.56
N TRP A 294 13.41 17.22 -11.21
CA TRP A 294 14.69 17.68 -10.67
C TRP A 294 15.53 18.50 -11.64
N SER A 295 15.71 18.03 -12.88
CA SER A 295 16.52 18.72 -13.92
C SER A 295 16.00 20.12 -14.22
N HIS A 296 14.71 20.24 -14.53
CA HIS A 296 14.05 21.53 -14.78
C HIS A 296 14.06 22.44 -13.54
N SER A 297 13.84 21.86 -12.35
CA SER A 297 13.96 22.60 -11.09
C SER A 297 15.37 23.17 -10.90
N LEU A 298 16.42 22.38 -11.15
CA LEU A 298 17.81 22.83 -11.04
C LEU A 298 18.10 24.00 -11.97
N GLN A 299 17.72 23.89 -13.25
CA GLN A 299 17.92 24.96 -14.24
C GLN A 299 17.19 26.25 -13.83
N MET A 300 15.95 26.11 -13.34
CA MET A 300 15.16 27.25 -12.90
C MET A 300 15.71 27.88 -11.62
N MET A 301 16.17 27.07 -10.67
CA MET A 301 16.80 27.51 -9.42
C MET A 301 18.12 28.24 -9.69
N GLN A 302 18.92 27.77 -10.65
CA GLN A 302 20.14 28.46 -11.10
C GLN A 302 19.83 29.82 -11.74
N SER A 303 18.77 29.89 -12.55
CA SER A 303 18.29 31.17 -13.11
C SER A 303 17.81 32.12 -12.01
N ALA A 304 17.06 31.60 -11.03
CA ALA A 304 16.61 32.37 -9.88
C ALA A 304 17.79 32.92 -9.04
N LYS A 305 18.85 32.12 -8.86
CA LYS A 305 20.09 32.56 -8.20
C LYS A 305 20.73 33.74 -8.92
N LYS A 306 20.77 33.71 -10.27
CA LYS A 306 21.28 34.83 -11.07
C LYS A 306 20.41 36.09 -10.92
N THR A 307 19.09 35.94 -10.91
CA THR A 307 18.14 37.06 -10.76
C THR A 307 18.19 37.69 -9.37
N LEU A 308 18.27 36.88 -8.32
CA LEU A 308 18.31 37.37 -6.94
C LEU A 308 19.70 37.92 -6.56
N ALA A 309 20.77 37.43 -7.19
CA ALA A 309 22.14 37.89 -7.02
C ALA A 309 22.53 38.09 -5.54
N GLN A 310 22.66 39.35 -5.09
CA GLN A 310 23.05 39.69 -3.71
C GLN A 310 22.01 39.29 -2.66
N ASN A 311 20.74 39.14 -3.05
CA ASN A 311 19.68 38.68 -2.17
C ASN A 311 19.65 37.14 -2.03
N TRP A 312 20.59 36.41 -2.64
CA TRP A 312 20.65 34.95 -2.53
C TRP A 312 21.11 34.51 -1.14
N SER A 313 20.17 34.00 -0.35
CA SER A 313 20.43 33.58 1.03
C SER A 313 21.15 32.22 1.13
N PRO A 314 21.86 31.94 2.24
CA PRO A 314 22.40 30.61 2.52
C PRO A 314 21.33 29.51 2.55
N ALA A 315 20.12 29.82 3.03
CA ALA A 315 19.02 28.85 3.05
C ALA A 315 18.56 28.48 1.62
N ALA A 316 18.50 29.45 0.71
CA ALA A 316 18.24 29.19 -0.71
C ALA A 316 19.37 28.39 -1.36
N GLN A 317 20.63 28.64 -0.97
CA GLN A 317 21.77 27.84 -1.42
C GLN A 317 21.65 26.38 -0.97
N ALA A 318 21.23 26.13 0.27
CA ALA A 318 21.03 24.78 0.79
C ALA A 318 19.93 24.01 0.03
N GLN A 319 18.82 24.67 -0.34
CA GLN A 319 17.78 24.06 -1.18
C GLN A 319 18.24 23.81 -2.62
N LEU A 320 19.04 24.71 -3.21
CA LEU A 320 19.68 24.49 -4.50
C LEU A 320 20.61 23.28 -4.46
N ASP A 321 21.39 23.12 -3.39
CA ASP A 321 22.30 21.98 -3.23
C ASP A 321 21.52 20.66 -3.05
N LEU A 322 20.39 20.66 -2.34
CA LEU A 322 19.47 19.51 -2.27
C LEU A 322 18.91 19.14 -3.66
N ILE A 323 18.42 20.13 -4.42
CA ILE A 323 17.91 19.91 -5.78
C ILE A 323 19.02 19.36 -6.69
N ARG A 324 20.24 19.89 -6.57
CA ARG A 324 21.41 19.41 -7.33
C ARG A 324 21.71 17.94 -7.01
N LEU A 325 21.73 17.57 -5.73
CA LEU A 325 21.97 16.18 -5.30
C LEU A 325 20.98 15.19 -5.94
N HIS A 326 19.69 15.54 -5.94
CA HIS A 326 18.67 14.73 -6.62
C HIS A 326 18.88 14.67 -8.14
N THR A 327 19.23 15.81 -8.74
CA THR A 327 19.47 15.90 -10.19
C THR A 327 20.67 15.05 -10.61
N GLU A 328 21.78 15.12 -9.89
CA GLU A 328 22.98 14.31 -10.15
C GLU A 328 22.69 12.82 -10.04
N ARG A 329 21.94 12.40 -9.02
CA ARG A 329 21.56 11.00 -8.84
C ARG A 329 20.65 10.49 -9.95
N THR A 330 19.63 11.26 -10.31
CA THR A 330 18.70 10.88 -11.40
C THR A 330 19.37 10.94 -12.77
N GLN A 331 20.30 11.88 -13.00
CA GLN A 331 21.09 11.94 -14.22
C GLN A 331 21.98 10.71 -14.36
N ALA A 332 22.66 10.30 -13.29
CA ALA A 332 23.49 9.11 -13.29
C ALA A 332 22.67 7.85 -13.61
N GLN A 333 21.44 7.75 -13.08
CA GLN A 333 20.50 6.68 -13.42
C GLN A 333 20.07 6.75 -14.89
N ALA A 334 19.75 7.93 -15.43
CA ALA A 334 19.37 8.09 -16.83
C ALA A 334 20.50 7.78 -17.82
N ASN A 335 21.75 8.02 -17.43
CA ASN A 335 22.94 7.76 -18.25
C ASN A 335 23.50 6.34 -18.09
N GLN A 336 22.99 5.56 -17.12
CA GLN A 336 23.42 4.20 -16.89
C GLN A 336 22.96 3.28 -18.02
N THR A 337 23.77 2.26 -18.35
CA THR A 337 23.34 1.16 -19.21
C THR A 337 22.37 0.26 -18.45
N TRP A 338 21.12 0.20 -18.92
CA TRP A 338 20.08 -0.65 -18.33
C TRP A 338 19.99 -1.99 -19.06
N SER A 339 19.61 -3.04 -18.33
CA SER A 339 19.38 -4.38 -18.91
C SER A 339 18.09 -4.48 -19.73
N SER A 340 17.21 -3.48 -19.63
CA SER A 340 15.95 -3.41 -20.39
C SER A 340 15.65 -1.97 -20.81
N GLN A 341 15.10 -1.80 -22.01
CA GLN A 341 14.74 -0.47 -22.53
C GLN A 341 13.65 0.21 -21.69
N GLN A 342 12.73 -0.56 -21.09
CA GLN A 342 11.66 -0.04 -20.22
C GLN A 342 12.23 0.58 -18.94
N GLN A 343 13.29 0.01 -18.36
CA GLN A 343 13.98 0.62 -17.22
C GLN A 343 14.69 1.91 -17.61
N HIS A 344 15.25 1.96 -18.82
CA HIS A 344 15.90 3.16 -19.34
C HIS A 344 14.90 4.29 -19.57
N ILE A 345 13.75 3.99 -20.18
CA ILE A 345 12.62 4.92 -20.30
C ILE A 345 12.23 5.46 -18.93
N LEU A 346 12.02 4.59 -17.94
CA LEU A 346 11.65 5.03 -16.60
C LEU A 346 12.72 5.92 -15.95
N ALA A 347 14.01 5.62 -16.14
CA ALA A 347 15.10 6.46 -15.65
C ALA A 347 15.07 7.86 -16.29
N TYR A 348 14.84 7.95 -17.60
CA TYR A 348 14.63 9.23 -18.28
C TYR A 348 13.42 9.98 -17.74
N LEU A 349 12.30 9.29 -17.52
CA LEU A 349 11.07 9.89 -16.97
C LEU A 349 11.29 10.46 -15.56
N ILE A 350 11.99 9.72 -14.69
CA ILE A 350 12.32 10.13 -13.32
C ILE A 350 13.25 11.34 -13.32
N HIS A 351 14.19 11.40 -14.27
CA HIS A 351 15.10 12.54 -14.39
C HIS A 351 14.45 13.79 -15.02
N GLY A 352 13.37 13.62 -15.78
CA GLY A 352 12.69 14.69 -16.50
C GLY A 352 13.09 14.83 -17.97
N HIS A 353 13.86 13.88 -18.53
CA HIS A 353 14.19 13.82 -19.95
C HIS A 353 13.09 13.12 -20.75
N TRP A 354 11.90 13.71 -20.71
CA TRP A 354 10.72 13.13 -21.32
C TRP A 354 10.84 13.01 -22.84
N ASP A 355 11.62 13.87 -23.49
CA ASP A 355 11.79 13.82 -24.95
C ASP A 355 12.64 12.62 -25.34
N GLN A 356 13.69 12.32 -24.57
CA GLN A 356 14.53 11.14 -24.76
C GLN A 356 13.73 9.87 -24.48
N ALA A 357 12.96 9.85 -23.40
CA ALA A 357 12.05 8.75 -23.10
C ALA A 357 11.07 8.50 -24.26
N LEU A 358 10.47 9.58 -24.79
CA LEU A 358 9.48 9.48 -25.87
C LEU A 358 10.13 8.97 -27.15
N LYS A 359 11.32 9.48 -27.51
CA LYS A 359 12.08 9.01 -28.69
C LYS A 359 12.40 7.52 -28.61
N VAL A 360 12.77 6.99 -27.44
CA VAL A 360 13.03 5.55 -27.28
C VAL A 360 11.77 4.73 -27.57
N LEU A 361 10.62 5.19 -27.09
CA LEU A 361 9.32 4.56 -27.34
C LEU A 361 8.90 4.67 -28.81
N GLU A 362 9.07 5.85 -29.42
CA GLU A 362 8.79 6.11 -30.83
C GLU A 362 9.67 5.29 -31.78
N ASN A 363 10.91 4.99 -31.39
CA ASN A 363 11.81 4.19 -32.21
C ASN A 363 11.61 2.68 -32.03
N ASN A 364 10.94 2.25 -30.96
CA ASN A 364 10.76 0.83 -30.62
C ASN A 364 9.29 0.51 -30.27
N PRO A 365 8.39 0.46 -31.26
CA PRO A 365 6.97 0.18 -31.00
C PRO A 365 6.70 -1.15 -30.28
N ALA A 366 7.55 -2.17 -30.48
CA ALA A 366 7.40 -3.47 -29.83
C ALA A 366 7.40 -3.43 -28.29
N ILE A 367 7.99 -2.40 -27.67
CA ILE A 367 8.03 -2.27 -26.20
C ILE A 367 6.91 -1.40 -25.63
N TYR A 368 5.97 -0.92 -26.45
CA TYR A 368 4.93 0.04 -26.03
C TYR A 368 4.07 -0.46 -24.87
N GLU A 369 3.40 -1.60 -25.05
CA GLU A 369 2.53 -2.22 -24.02
C GLU A 369 3.29 -2.50 -22.72
N SER A 370 4.49 -3.07 -22.84
CA SER A 370 5.34 -3.36 -21.68
C SER A 370 5.78 -2.07 -20.96
N THR A 371 5.97 -0.98 -21.70
CA THR A 371 6.30 0.34 -21.15
C THR A 371 5.11 0.93 -20.41
N LEU A 372 3.90 0.87 -20.98
CA LEU A 372 2.68 1.33 -20.31
C LEU A 372 2.45 0.61 -18.98
N LYS A 373 2.50 -0.72 -18.97
CA LYS A 373 2.42 -1.52 -17.73
C LYS A 373 3.50 -1.14 -16.72
N ARG A 374 4.72 -0.84 -17.19
CA ARG A 374 5.84 -0.46 -16.32
C ARG A 374 5.63 0.92 -15.68
N VAL A 375 5.17 1.91 -16.45
CA VAL A 375 4.94 3.27 -15.93
C VAL A 375 3.69 3.34 -15.06
N GLU A 376 2.70 2.47 -15.26
CA GLU A 376 1.52 2.34 -14.40
C GLU A 376 1.90 2.06 -12.93
N ARG A 377 2.89 1.18 -12.71
CA ARG A 377 3.40 0.84 -11.37
C ARG A 377 3.93 2.07 -10.60
N ASP A 378 4.42 3.05 -11.35
CA ASP A 378 5.07 4.26 -10.89
C ASP A 378 4.19 5.51 -11.11
N PHE A 379 2.90 5.31 -11.45
CA PHE A 379 2.02 6.37 -11.94
C PHE A 379 1.92 7.56 -10.98
N ASP A 380 1.65 7.38 -9.68
CA ASP A 380 1.31 8.53 -8.81
C ASP A 380 2.42 9.58 -8.77
N ALA A 381 3.67 9.13 -8.75
CA ALA A 381 4.81 10.03 -8.71
C ALA A 381 5.24 10.51 -10.10
N LEU A 382 5.02 9.72 -11.18
CA LEU A 382 5.20 10.23 -12.55
C LEU A 382 4.14 11.28 -12.90
N TRP A 383 2.88 11.01 -12.56
CA TRP A 383 1.73 11.90 -12.71
C TRP A 383 1.95 13.22 -12.00
N ARG A 384 2.40 13.18 -10.73
CA ARG A 384 2.78 14.40 -10.00
C ARG A 384 3.86 15.19 -10.74
N GLY A 385 4.89 14.53 -11.25
CA GLY A 385 5.96 15.18 -12.03
C GLY A 385 5.43 15.88 -13.29
N VAL A 386 4.72 15.14 -14.16
CA VAL A 386 4.23 15.70 -15.43
C VAL A 386 3.21 16.81 -15.21
N THR A 387 2.29 16.65 -14.26
CA THR A 387 1.28 17.70 -13.96
C THR A 387 1.92 18.93 -13.34
N THR A 388 2.91 18.77 -12.46
CA THR A 388 3.65 19.89 -11.88
C THR A 388 4.43 20.66 -12.95
N HIS A 389 5.03 19.97 -13.90
CA HIS A 389 5.71 20.64 -15.01
C HIS A 389 4.74 21.34 -15.94
N LEU A 390 3.61 20.73 -16.29
CA LEU A 390 2.58 21.39 -17.11
C LEU A 390 1.98 22.63 -16.43
N GLN A 391 1.95 22.70 -15.10
CA GLN A 391 1.58 23.95 -14.39
C GLN A 391 2.57 25.09 -14.63
N VAL A 392 3.85 24.78 -14.89
CA VAL A 392 4.91 25.76 -15.10
C VAL A 392 5.18 26.00 -16.60
N HIS A 393 5.03 24.95 -17.41
CA HIS A 393 5.29 24.87 -18.85
C HIS A 393 4.09 24.22 -19.56
N PRO A 394 2.94 24.91 -19.66
CA PRO A 394 1.70 24.32 -20.16
C PRO A 394 1.77 23.92 -21.64
N GLU A 395 2.68 24.50 -22.41
CA GLU A 395 2.84 24.26 -23.85
C GLU A 395 3.87 23.15 -24.17
N ASP A 396 4.44 22.48 -23.17
CA ASP A 396 5.42 21.41 -23.39
C ASP A 396 4.76 20.16 -23.98
N ILE A 397 4.89 20.03 -25.31
CA ILE A 397 4.28 18.96 -26.12
C ILE A 397 4.64 17.57 -25.60
N THR A 398 5.91 17.34 -25.29
CA THR A 398 6.38 16.03 -24.86
C THR A 398 5.79 15.65 -23.51
N THR A 399 5.71 16.62 -22.60
CA THR A 399 5.08 16.42 -21.29
C THR A 399 3.59 16.14 -21.42
N GLN A 400 2.90 16.83 -22.33
CA GLN A 400 1.49 16.58 -22.64
C GLN A 400 1.29 15.14 -23.15
N ILE A 401 2.14 14.66 -24.05
CA ILE A 401 2.09 13.28 -24.56
C ILE A 401 2.32 12.27 -23.44
N TRP A 402 3.31 12.47 -22.56
CA TRP A 402 3.52 11.55 -21.43
C TRP A 402 2.38 11.57 -20.41
N ALA A 403 1.76 12.72 -20.17
CA ALA A 403 0.58 12.80 -19.34
C ALA A 403 -0.59 12.00 -19.96
N ALA A 404 -0.80 12.11 -21.28
CA ALA A 404 -1.77 11.28 -21.99
C ALA A 404 -1.45 9.78 -21.91
N LEU A 405 -0.18 9.38 -22.11
CA LEU A 405 0.27 7.98 -22.00
C LEU A 405 0.10 7.42 -20.58
N LEU A 406 0.30 8.23 -19.54
CA LEU A 406 0.02 7.83 -18.16
C LEU A 406 -1.49 7.62 -17.94
N VAL A 407 -2.35 8.49 -18.49
CA VAL A 407 -3.80 8.28 -18.46
C VAL A 407 -4.16 6.98 -19.19
N THR A 408 -3.56 6.73 -20.36
CA THR A 408 -3.72 5.49 -21.12
C THR A 408 -3.35 4.27 -20.29
N SER A 409 -2.22 4.31 -19.57
CA SER A 409 -1.75 3.13 -18.81
C SER A 409 -2.69 2.72 -17.67
N ARG A 410 -3.41 3.66 -17.04
CA ARG A 410 -4.40 3.34 -15.99
C ARG A 410 -5.81 3.10 -16.52
N GLN A 411 -6.18 3.77 -17.60
CA GLN A 411 -7.55 3.78 -18.12
C GLN A 411 -7.61 3.12 -19.49
N SER A 412 -7.60 3.90 -20.56
CA SER A 412 -7.67 3.43 -21.95
C SER A 412 -7.03 4.45 -22.89
N ALA A 413 -6.71 4.03 -24.12
CA ALA A 413 -6.20 4.92 -25.17
C ALA A 413 -7.15 6.10 -25.43
N THR A 414 -8.46 5.84 -25.52
CA THR A 414 -9.50 6.86 -25.68
C THR A 414 -9.48 7.89 -24.56
N ALA A 415 -9.30 7.46 -23.31
CA ALA A 415 -9.20 8.39 -22.18
C ALA A 415 -7.94 9.26 -22.25
N GLY A 416 -6.82 8.70 -22.72
CA GLY A 416 -5.58 9.44 -22.97
C GLY A 416 -5.75 10.50 -24.06
N GLU A 417 -6.40 10.14 -25.16
CA GLU A 417 -6.75 11.06 -26.25
C GLU A 417 -7.68 12.18 -25.78
N GLU A 418 -8.79 11.86 -25.10
CA GLU A 418 -9.70 12.86 -24.55
C GLU A 418 -9.00 13.80 -23.58
N TRP A 419 -8.12 13.26 -22.74
CA TRP A 419 -7.31 14.06 -21.83
C TRP A 419 -6.43 15.03 -22.63
N LEU A 420 -5.76 14.55 -23.68
CA LEU A 420 -4.87 15.36 -24.51
C LEU A 420 -5.62 16.44 -25.27
N GLN A 421 -6.79 16.14 -25.83
CA GLN A 421 -7.65 17.12 -26.53
C GLN A 421 -8.12 18.24 -25.60
N LYS A 422 -8.39 17.93 -24.32
CA LYS A 422 -8.79 18.93 -23.31
C LYS A 422 -7.63 19.85 -22.88
N HIS A 423 -6.39 19.37 -22.97
CA HIS A 423 -5.21 20.06 -22.42
C HIS A 423 -4.22 20.57 -23.47
N SER A 424 -4.34 20.15 -24.74
CA SER A 424 -3.50 20.58 -25.85
C SER A 424 -4.33 21.25 -26.93
N ARG A 425 -3.83 22.39 -27.45
CA ARG A 425 -4.43 23.11 -28.58
C ARG A 425 -3.82 22.72 -29.93
N SER A 426 -2.89 21.77 -29.94
CA SER A 426 -2.06 21.44 -31.10
C SER A 426 -2.54 20.14 -31.76
N PRO A 427 -3.10 20.19 -32.98
CA PRO A 427 -3.45 19.00 -33.75
C PRO A 427 -2.26 18.06 -33.96
N LYS A 428 -1.07 18.61 -34.18
CA LYS A 428 0.18 17.84 -34.33
C LYS A 428 0.55 17.04 -33.08
N THR A 429 0.20 17.54 -31.90
CA THR A 429 0.44 16.81 -30.64
C THR A 429 -0.48 15.60 -30.53
N LEU A 430 -1.74 15.77 -30.95
CA LEU A 430 -2.72 14.70 -31.01
C LEU A 430 -2.32 13.63 -32.04
N GLU A 431 -1.95 14.04 -33.26
CA GLU A 431 -1.46 13.14 -34.31
C GLU A 431 -0.24 12.32 -33.84
N ARG A 432 0.72 12.96 -33.16
CA ARG A 432 1.90 12.28 -32.62
C ARG A 432 1.55 11.25 -31.54
N PHE A 433 0.58 11.55 -30.69
CA PHE A 433 0.06 10.59 -29.70
C PHE A 433 -0.67 9.43 -30.37
N GLN A 434 -1.56 9.72 -31.33
CA GLN A 434 -2.28 8.70 -32.10
C GLN A 434 -1.34 7.81 -32.93
N ALA A 435 -0.21 8.33 -33.42
CA ALA A 435 0.78 7.52 -34.14
C ALA A 435 1.48 6.48 -33.24
N LEU A 436 1.57 6.72 -31.93
CA LEU A 436 2.07 5.73 -30.98
C LEU A 436 1.04 4.62 -30.74
N ASP A 437 -0.24 5.00 -30.68
CA ASP A 437 -1.36 4.08 -30.46
C ASP A 437 -1.72 3.27 -31.73
N GLY A 438 -1.75 3.92 -32.90
CA GLY A 438 -2.04 3.33 -34.20
C GLY A 438 -0.98 2.35 -34.73
N ARG A 439 0.21 2.31 -34.11
CA ARG A 439 1.19 1.24 -34.37
C ARG A 439 0.77 -0.11 -33.78
N LEU A 440 -0.24 -0.14 -32.91
CA LEU A 440 -0.94 -1.37 -32.51
C LEU A 440 -1.90 -1.87 -33.58
N ALA A 441 -2.44 -0.98 -34.43
CA ALA A 441 -3.37 -1.37 -35.51
C ALA A 441 -2.67 -1.98 -36.72
N ASN A 442 -1.43 -1.57 -37.01
CA ASN A 442 -0.65 -2.04 -38.18
C ASN A 442 0.38 -3.14 -37.85
N GLY A 443 0.46 -3.60 -36.59
CA GLY A 443 1.35 -4.69 -36.17
C GLY A 443 0.77 -6.10 -36.35
N ALA A 444 -0.43 -6.22 -36.92
CA ALA A 444 -1.12 -7.49 -37.15
C ALA A 444 -0.89 -8.08 -38.55
N ASP A 445 -0.20 -7.37 -39.46
CA ASP A 445 0.04 -7.83 -40.83
C ASP A 445 1.50 -7.56 -41.24
N THR A 446 2.41 -8.43 -40.84
CA THR A 446 3.64 -8.71 -41.60
C THR A 446 4.21 -10.07 -41.17
N ASP A 447 4.07 -11.04 -42.08
CA ASP A 447 4.74 -12.35 -42.15
C ASP A 447 4.91 -13.15 -40.84
N SER A 448 3.84 -13.88 -40.52
CA SER A 448 3.90 -15.07 -39.67
C SER A 448 4.34 -16.30 -40.46
N THR A 449 5.62 -16.37 -40.85
CA THR A 449 6.26 -17.65 -41.22
C THR A 449 7.76 -17.55 -40.94
N GLU A 450 8.31 -18.53 -40.21
CA GLU A 450 9.72 -18.63 -39.78
C GLU A 450 10.16 -17.81 -38.54
N LEU A 451 9.61 -18.11 -37.36
CA LEU A 451 10.44 -18.24 -36.12
C LEU A 451 9.69 -18.99 -35.01
N ALA A 452 9.23 -20.21 -35.27
CA ALA A 452 8.50 -21.04 -34.30
C ALA A 452 9.37 -22.12 -33.63
N THR A 453 10.70 -22.01 -33.65
CA THR A 453 11.59 -23.10 -33.19
C THR A 453 12.68 -22.73 -32.19
N ASP A 454 12.61 -21.57 -31.51
CA ASP A 454 13.60 -21.21 -30.47
C ASP A 454 13.03 -20.70 -29.14
N LEU A 455 11.75 -20.96 -28.84
CA LEU A 455 11.12 -20.56 -27.56
C LEU A 455 10.92 -21.71 -26.54
N SER A 456 11.53 -22.89 -26.74
CA SER A 456 11.38 -24.02 -25.80
C SER A 456 12.55 -24.28 -24.85
N THR A 457 13.57 -23.41 -24.77
CA THR A 457 14.73 -23.60 -23.88
C THR A 457 15.17 -22.36 -23.10
N ALA A 458 14.26 -21.41 -22.88
CA ALA A 458 14.45 -20.33 -21.89
C ALA A 458 13.57 -20.53 -20.64
N SER A 459 13.41 -21.77 -20.19
CA SER A 459 13.05 -22.06 -18.80
C SER A 459 14.32 -22.07 -17.95
N ALA A 460 14.88 -20.89 -17.66
CA ALA A 460 15.85 -20.71 -16.58
C ALA A 460 15.84 -19.25 -16.06
N SER A 461 15.20 -19.07 -14.90
CA SER A 461 15.34 -17.96 -13.97
C SER A 461 14.80 -16.58 -14.40
N LEU A 462 13.48 -16.51 -14.49
CA LEU A 462 12.72 -15.30 -14.15
C LEU A 462 12.90 -15.02 -12.65
N LEU A 463 13.52 -13.89 -12.30
CA LEU A 463 13.36 -13.33 -10.95
C LEU A 463 11.96 -12.70 -10.87
N GLU A 464 10.98 -13.53 -10.51
CA GLU A 464 9.73 -13.07 -9.91
C GLU A 464 10.07 -12.17 -8.72
N THR A 465 9.84 -10.87 -8.89
CA THR A 465 9.76 -9.96 -7.74
C THR A 465 8.40 -10.16 -7.10
N GLY A 466 8.32 -11.16 -6.23
CA GLY A 466 7.11 -11.51 -5.49
C GLY A 466 6.66 -10.38 -4.58
N ASP A 467 5.57 -9.72 -4.98
CA ASP A 467 4.61 -9.14 -4.04
C ASP A 467 3.22 -9.53 -4.56
N ALA A 468 2.95 -10.84 -4.50
CA ALA A 468 1.62 -11.36 -4.72
C ALA A 468 0.80 -11.00 -3.47
N GLY A 469 0.00 -9.93 -3.55
CA GLY A 469 -1.02 -9.66 -2.52
C GLY A 469 -1.81 -10.93 -2.23
N ARG A 470 -2.23 -11.11 -0.97
CA ARG A 470 -2.85 -12.36 -0.48
C ARG A 470 -4.00 -12.84 -1.37
N TYR A 471 -4.77 -11.90 -1.91
CA TYR A 471 -5.92 -12.19 -2.74
C TYR A 471 -5.61 -12.08 -4.23
N ARG A 472 -6.12 -13.02 -5.00
CA ARG A 472 -5.91 -13.19 -6.44
C ARG A 472 -7.11 -12.72 -7.26
N SER A 473 -8.31 -13.02 -6.78
CA SER A 473 -9.57 -12.65 -7.44
C SER A 473 -10.62 -12.14 -6.45
N LEU A 474 -11.60 -11.37 -6.94
CA LEU A 474 -12.75 -10.94 -6.15
C LEU A 474 -14.02 -10.91 -6.99
N ILE A 475 -15.17 -11.09 -6.33
CA ILE A 475 -16.50 -10.87 -6.90
C ILE A 475 -17.25 -9.96 -5.93
N GLY A 476 -17.82 -8.86 -6.45
CA GLY A 476 -18.54 -7.89 -5.64
C GLY A 476 -19.73 -7.27 -6.35
N GLN A 477 -20.77 -6.97 -5.58
CA GLN A 477 -21.96 -6.28 -6.06
C GLN A 477 -21.71 -4.77 -6.13
N VAL A 478 -22.04 -4.14 -7.25
CA VAL A 478 -21.78 -2.72 -7.48
C VAL A 478 -23.05 -1.89 -7.34
N ARG A 479 -22.93 -0.74 -6.67
CA ARG A 479 -23.98 0.27 -6.57
C ARG A 479 -23.42 1.66 -6.88
N ALA A 480 -24.03 2.37 -7.82
CA ALA A 480 -23.70 3.77 -8.07
C ALA A 480 -24.15 4.65 -6.88
N ILE A 481 -23.31 5.59 -6.48
CA ILE A 481 -23.61 6.57 -5.43
C ILE A 481 -23.28 7.98 -5.94
N GLN A 482 -23.96 8.99 -5.40
CA GLN A 482 -23.73 10.38 -5.81
C GLN A 482 -22.47 10.96 -5.17
N THR A 483 -22.28 10.74 -3.87
CA THR A 483 -21.14 11.24 -3.11
C THR A 483 -20.65 10.21 -2.09
N PRO A 484 -19.33 10.08 -1.89
CA PRO A 484 -18.80 9.23 -0.84
C PRO A 484 -19.08 9.83 0.53
N GLY A 485 -19.70 9.06 1.43
CA GLY A 485 -19.88 9.45 2.83
C GLY A 485 -18.57 9.44 3.63
N ASN A 486 -18.66 9.66 4.95
CA ASN A 486 -17.51 9.58 5.86
C ASN A 486 -17.20 8.12 6.27
N GLY A 487 -15.98 7.87 6.77
CA GLY A 487 -15.58 6.57 7.36
C GLY A 487 -14.85 5.59 6.44
N TRP A 488 -14.36 6.06 5.29
CA TRP A 488 -13.50 5.27 4.40
C TRP A 488 -12.04 5.37 4.81
N LEU A 489 -11.34 4.24 4.88
CA LEU A 489 -9.89 4.22 4.87
C LEU A 489 -9.42 4.50 3.44
N ARG A 490 -8.61 5.54 3.26
CA ARG A 490 -8.16 6.02 1.94
C ARG A 490 -6.72 6.50 1.99
N SER A 491 -5.98 6.31 0.90
CA SER A 491 -4.58 6.74 0.78
C SER A 491 -4.41 8.14 0.20
N GLN A 492 -5.47 8.76 -0.34
CA GLN A 492 -5.42 10.05 -1.05
C GLN A 492 -6.72 10.87 -0.84
N THR A 493 -6.67 12.17 -1.15
CA THR A 493 -7.85 13.02 -1.29
C THR A 493 -8.72 12.55 -2.46
N LEU A 494 -10.04 12.48 -2.25
CA LEU A 494 -10.97 12.01 -3.29
C LEU A 494 -10.89 12.94 -4.52
N PRO A 495 -10.76 12.40 -5.74
CA PRO A 495 -10.77 13.20 -6.96
C PRO A 495 -12.12 13.87 -7.17
N THR A 496 -12.10 15.02 -7.86
CA THR A 496 -13.29 15.60 -8.47
C THR A 496 -13.63 14.79 -9.72
N LEU A 497 -14.86 14.26 -9.80
CA LEU A 497 -15.30 13.47 -10.96
C LEU A 497 -15.58 14.36 -12.16
N VAL A 498 -15.23 13.86 -13.34
CA VAL A 498 -15.70 14.41 -14.63
C VAL A 498 -17.16 13.98 -14.88
N PRO A 499 -17.95 14.70 -15.70
CA PRO A 499 -19.39 14.42 -15.88
C PRO A 499 -19.74 13.01 -16.35
N SER A 500 -18.82 12.32 -17.02
CA SER A 500 -18.97 10.94 -17.50
C SER A 500 -18.67 9.87 -16.45
N GLN A 501 -18.20 10.25 -15.26
CA GLN A 501 -17.86 9.33 -14.18
C GLN A 501 -18.87 9.40 -13.04
N THR A 502 -19.00 8.28 -12.33
CA THR A 502 -19.79 8.19 -11.10
C THR A 502 -19.00 7.48 -10.00
N TRP A 503 -19.43 7.66 -8.76
CA TRP A 503 -18.90 6.92 -7.63
C TRP A 503 -19.60 5.57 -7.54
N TYR A 504 -18.83 4.55 -7.21
CA TYR A 504 -19.32 3.19 -7.01
C TYR A 504 -18.98 2.71 -5.61
N GLN A 505 -19.95 2.09 -4.97
CA GLN A 505 -19.78 1.25 -3.80
C GLN A 505 -19.79 -0.21 -4.25
N ILE A 506 -18.79 -0.97 -3.84
CA ILE A 506 -18.63 -2.38 -4.24
C ILE A 506 -18.63 -3.22 -2.97
N ASP A 507 -19.72 -3.93 -2.72
CA ASP A 507 -19.83 -4.84 -1.58
C ASP A 507 -19.26 -6.20 -2.00
N ILE A 508 -18.15 -6.60 -1.39
CA ILE A 508 -17.42 -7.83 -1.74
C ILE A 508 -18.20 -9.04 -1.24
N GLN A 509 -18.54 -9.95 -2.16
CA GLN A 509 -19.24 -11.19 -1.86
C GLN A 509 -18.27 -12.37 -1.71
N LEU A 510 -17.27 -12.46 -2.60
CA LEU A 510 -16.26 -13.52 -2.57
C LEU A 510 -14.86 -12.96 -2.83
N LEU A 511 -13.88 -13.62 -2.23
CA LEU A 511 -12.46 -13.41 -2.46
C LEU A 511 -11.80 -14.75 -2.74
N GLN A 512 -10.83 -14.74 -3.65
CA GLN A 512 -9.97 -15.90 -3.89
C GLN A 512 -8.59 -15.63 -3.31
N ASP A 513 -8.10 -16.51 -2.45
CA ASP A 513 -6.71 -16.52 -2.01
C ASP A 513 -6.02 -17.84 -2.41
N SER A 514 -4.87 -18.16 -1.81
CA SER A 514 -4.17 -19.42 -2.09
C SER A 514 -4.95 -20.67 -1.71
N SER A 515 -5.96 -20.56 -0.84
CA SER A 515 -6.84 -21.66 -0.43
C SER A 515 -8.09 -21.80 -1.29
N GLY A 516 -8.30 -20.93 -2.29
CA GLY A 516 -9.46 -20.94 -3.17
C GLY A 516 -10.46 -19.83 -2.88
N TRP A 517 -11.68 -19.99 -3.39
CA TRP A 517 -12.76 -19.00 -3.24
C TRP A 517 -13.43 -19.11 -1.86
N GLY A 518 -13.55 -17.98 -1.16
CA GLY A 518 -14.12 -17.91 0.17
C GLY A 518 -14.84 -16.59 0.45
N LEU A 519 -15.63 -16.59 1.53
CA LEU A 519 -16.20 -15.35 2.05
C LEU A 519 -15.09 -14.43 2.59
N PRO A 520 -15.30 -13.11 2.57
CA PRO A 520 -14.36 -12.18 3.17
C PRO A 520 -14.04 -12.52 4.64
N PRO A 521 -12.76 -12.44 5.06
CA PRO A 521 -12.37 -12.83 6.40
C PRO A 521 -12.97 -11.89 7.47
N THR A 522 -13.62 -12.49 8.46
CA THR A 522 -14.31 -11.78 9.54
C THR A 522 -13.37 -11.08 10.52
N SER A 523 -12.10 -11.47 10.58
CA SER A 523 -11.07 -10.88 11.44
C SER A 523 -10.16 -9.86 10.73
N SER A 524 -10.51 -9.42 9.52
CA SER A 524 -9.71 -8.44 8.78
C SER A 524 -9.96 -7.02 9.26
N THR A 525 -8.95 -6.16 9.20
CA THR A 525 -9.09 -4.72 9.34
C THR A 525 -9.09 -4.06 7.97
N ALA A 526 -9.68 -2.87 7.86
CA ALA A 526 -9.64 -2.05 6.64
C ALA A 526 -8.21 -1.88 6.10
N ALA A 527 -7.24 -1.69 7.00
CA ALA A 527 -5.84 -1.50 6.64
C ALA A 527 -5.20 -2.79 6.11
N SER A 528 -5.42 -3.93 6.77
CA SER A 528 -4.91 -5.22 6.31
C SER A 528 -5.49 -5.59 4.94
N PHE A 529 -6.81 -5.45 4.76
CA PHE A 529 -7.42 -5.71 3.47
C PHE A 529 -6.91 -4.75 2.39
N TRP A 530 -6.73 -3.47 2.71
CA TRP A 530 -6.19 -2.49 1.76
C TRP A 530 -4.79 -2.85 1.27
N ALA A 531 -3.90 -3.29 2.16
CA ALA A 531 -2.56 -3.75 1.80
C ALA A 531 -2.61 -5.04 0.96
N ASP A 532 -3.35 -6.04 1.42
CA ASP A 532 -3.43 -7.37 0.82
C ASP A 532 -4.13 -7.40 -0.55
N SER A 533 -4.98 -6.41 -0.83
CA SER A 533 -5.76 -6.29 -2.08
C SER A 533 -5.09 -5.42 -3.15
N LEU A 534 -3.79 -5.09 -3.03
CA LEU A 534 -3.13 -4.16 -3.95
C LEU A 534 -3.25 -4.59 -5.43
N ASN A 535 -3.03 -5.88 -5.73
CA ASN A 535 -3.12 -6.40 -7.09
C ASN A 535 -4.57 -6.49 -7.57
N LEU A 536 -5.48 -6.99 -6.71
CA LEU A 536 -6.92 -7.00 -6.97
C LEU A 536 -7.45 -5.65 -7.43
N ARG A 537 -7.11 -4.59 -6.67
CA ARG A 537 -7.64 -3.23 -6.91
C ARG A 537 -7.18 -2.63 -8.23
N ARG A 538 -6.08 -3.12 -8.81
CA ARG A 538 -5.57 -2.69 -10.13
C ARG A 538 -6.22 -3.43 -11.28
N GLN A 539 -6.76 -4.63 -11.03
CA GLN A 539 -7.34 -5.51 -12.03
C GLN A 539 -8.87 -5.48 -12.04
N LEU A 540 -9.48 -4.71 -11.15
CA LEU A 540 -10.91 -4.70 -10.95
C LEU A 540 -11.65 -4.07 -12.15
N GLN A 541 -12.59 -4.80 -12.71
CA GLN A 541 -13.40 -4.40 -13.84
C GLN A 541 -14.89 -4.41 -13.48
N LEU A 542 -15.61 -3.48 -14.08
CA LEU A 542 -17.06 -3.36 -14.06
C LEU A 542 -17.64 -4.21 -15.19
N PHE A 543 -18.63 -5.03 -14.86
CA PHE A 543 -19.37 -5.87 -15.80
C PHE A 543 -20.86 -5.55 -15.73
N GLN A 544 -21.51 -5.67 -16.88
CA GLN A 544 -22.96 -5.73 -17.00
C GLN A 544 -23.28 -7.06 -17.68
N SER A 545 -23.97 -7.94 -16.96
CA SER A 545 -24.14 -9.35 -17.35
C SER A 545 -22.77 -9.99 -17.65
N ASN A 546 -22.53 -10.47 -18.88
CA ASN A 546 -21.27 -11.09 -19.30
C ASN A 546 -20.27 -10.14 -20.00
N THR A 547 -20.62 -8.86 -20.14
CA THR A 547 -19.82 -7.91 -20.92
C THR A 547 -19.01 -6.98 -20.01
N ALA A 548 -17.70 -6.91 -20.23
CA ALA A 548 -16.82 -5.99 -19.52
C ALA A 548 -17.08 -4.54 -19.99
N MET A 549 -17.46 -3.66 -19.06
CA MET A 549 -17.79 -2.27 -19.34
C MET A 549 -16.55 -1.37 -19.24
N ALA A 550 -15.82 -1.45 -18.12
CA ALA A 550 -14.65 -0.60 -17.86
C ALA A 550 -13.82 -1.09 -16.68
N ARG A 551 -12.58 -0.61 -16.56
CA ARG A 551 -11.79 -0.78 -15.33
C ARG A 551 -12.24 0.21 -14.25
N LEU A 552 -12.31 -0.25 -13.00
CA LEU A 552 -12.65 0.58 -11.84
C LEU A 552 -11.38 1.08 -11.16
N THR A 553 -11.40 2.34 -10.71
CA THR A 553 -10.32 2.90 -9.88
C THR A 553 -10.75 2.91 -8.43
N VAL A 554 -10.07 2.14 -7.56
CA VAL A 554 -10.44 2.02 -6.15
C VAL A 554 -9.75 3.10 -5.29
N HIS A 555 -10.55 3.88 -4.56
CA HIS A 555 -10.11 5.04 -3.75
C HIS A 555 -10.18 4.82 -2.24
N GLY A 556 -10.97 3.86 -1.78
CA GLY A 556 -11.06 3.56 -0.36
C GLY A 556 -11.68 2.21 -0.05
N VAL A 557 -11.56 1.81 1.22
CA VAL A 557 -12.20 0.61 1.77
C VAL A 557 -12.88 0.95 3.09
N LYS A 558 -14.00 0.30 3.35
CA LYS A 558 -14.75 0.38 4.60
C LYS A 558 -15.12 -1.03 5.03
N LEU A 559 -15.02 -1.30 6.33
CA LEU A 559 -15.58 -2.51 6.93
C LEU A 559 -16.85 -2.16 7.70
N THR A 560 -17.88 -2.97 7.53
CA THR A 560 -19.14 -2.85 8.26
C THR A 560 -19.51 -4.24 8.78
N GLY A 561 -19.27 -4.50 10.06
CA GLY A 561 -19.44 -5.85 10.63
C GLY A 561 -18.47 -6.84 9.99
N THR A 562 -19.01 -7.87 9.34
CA THR A 562 -18.24 -8.89 8.59
C THR A 562 -18.06 -8.57 7.10
N GLY A 563 -18.68 -7.49 6.60
CA GLY A 563 -18.65 -7.12 5.19
C GLY A 563 -17.51 -6.15 4.84
N ILE A 564 -16.88 -6.38 3.69
CA ILE A 564 -15.86 -5.49 3.12
C ILE A 564 -16.48 -4.75 1.94
N THR A 565 -16.36 -3.43 1.95
CA THR A 565 -16.87 -2.57 0.89
C THR A 565 -15.75 -1.72 0.31
N LEU A 566 -15.65 -1.63 -1.02
CA LEU A 566 -14.75 -0.73 -1.72
C LEU A 566 -15.48 0.50 -2.25
N LEU A 567 -14.79 1.62 -2.20
CA LEU A 567 -15.18 2.85 -2.88
C LEU A 567 -14.36 2.97 -4.16
N ALA A 568 -15.01 3.07 -5.30
CA ALA A 568 -14.38 3.17 -6.59
C ALA A 568 -15.00 4.26 -7.47
N THR A 569 -14.33 4.58 -8.58
CA THR A 569 -14.84 5.45 -9.63
C THR A 569 -14.76 4.73 -10.97
N GLY A 570 -15.73 4.97 -11.84
CA GLY A 570 -15.78 4.43 -13.19
C GLY A 570 -16.78 5.22 -14.05
N PRO A 571 -16.95 4.86 -15.33
CA PRO A 571 -17.94 5.48 -16.19
C PRO A 571 -19.35 5.26 -15.63
N LYS A 572 -20.26 6.20 -15.85
CA LYS A 572 -21.67 6.02 -15.49
C LYS A 572 -22.31 4.97 -16.39
N VAL A 573 -22.80 3.88 -15.79
CA VAL A 573 -23.51 2.81 -16.49
C VAL A 573 -24.86 2.59 -15.78
N ASP A 574 -25.93 2.50 -16.57
CA ASP A 574 -27.27 2.27 -16.04
C ASP A 574 -27.57 0.76 -15.97
N GLY A 575 -28.21 0.32 -14.90
CA GLY A 575 -28.61 -1.09 -14.69
C GLY A 575 -27.81 -1.83 -13.62
N PRO A 576 -27.99 -3.16 -13.52
CA PRO A 576 -27.32 -3.99 -12.52
C PRO A 576 -25.85 -4.21 -12.88
N LEU A 577 -24.96 -3.91 -11.93
CA LEU A 577 -23.51 -3.93 -12.14
C LEU A 577 -22.79 -4.91 -11.21
N LEU A 578 -21.81 -5.59 -11.77
CA LEU A 578 -20.91 -6.51 -11.07
C LEU A 578 -19.48 -5.96 -11.13
N ALA A 579 -18.69 -6.19 -10.10
CA ALA A 579 -17.25 -5.96 -10.14
C ALA A 579 -16.52 -7.28 -9.94
N THR A 580 -15.62 -7.61 -10.87
CA THR A 580 -14.76 -8.79 -10.79
C THR A 580 -13.41 -8.49 -11.43
N THR A 581 -12.40 -9.30 -11.11
CA THR A 581 -11.10 -9.29 -11.79
C THR A 581 -11.17 -10.07 -13.12
N ALA A 582 -10.37 -9.64 -14.12
CA ALA A 582 -10.54 -9.95 -15.55
C ALA A 582 -10.37 -11.44 -15.98
N SER A 583 -10.23 -12.37 -15.04
CA SER A 583 -9.98 -13.80 -15.32
C SER A 583 -10.51 -14.70 -14.20
N SER A 584 -11.48 -14.21 -13.44
CA SER A 584 -11.95 -14.86 -12.20
C SER A 584 -13.20 -15.71 -12.38
N LEU A 585 -13.85 -15.55 -13.53
CA LEU A 585 -15.13 -16.15 -13.86
C LEU A 585 -15.05 -16.85 -15.21
N GLN A 586 -15.59 -18.07 -15.27
CA GLN A 586 -15.90 -18.78 -16.49
C GLN A 586 -17.37 -18.51 -16.85
N TRP A 587 -17.60 -17.68 -17.87
CA TRP A 587 -18.95 -17.32 -18.29
C TRP A 587 -19.66 -18.51 -18.92
N VAL A 588 -20.94 -18.70 -18.60
CA VAL A 588 -21.78 -19.77 -19.17
C VAL A 588 -21.77 -19.70 -20.70
N SER A 589 -21.81 -18.50 -21.28
CA SER A 589 -21.74 -18.27 -22.73
C SER A 589 -20.41 -18.69 -23.37
N THR A 590 -19.36 -18.92 -22.59
CA THR A 590 -18.03 -19.33 -23.05
C THR A 590 -17.70 -20.79 -22.75
N LEU A 591 -18.63 -21.54 -22.15
CA LEU A 591 -18.44 -22.96 -21.90
C LEU A 591 -18.31 -23.74 -23.23
N PRO A 592 -17.58 -24.86 -23.23
CA PRO A 592 -17.36 -25.69 -24.43
C PRO A 592 -18.62 -26.50 -24.78
N TRP A 593 -19.70 -25.79 -25.14
CA TRP A 593 -20.98 -26.38 -25.48
C TRP A 593 -20.90 -27.27 -26.72
N GLN A 594 -21.38 -28.49 -26.59
CA GLN A 594 -21.57 -29.43 -27.69
C GLN A 594 -23.06 -29.51 -28.06
N PRO A 595 -23.40 -29.88 -29.30
CA PRO A 595 -24.77 -30.32 -29.61
C PRO A 595 -25.17 -31.47 -28.68
N ALA A 596 -26.42 -31.51 -28.24
CA ALA A 596 -26.92 -32.68 -27.52
C ALA A 596 -26.74 -33.95 -28.37
N PRO A 597 -26.41 -35.10 -27.74
CA PRO A 597 -26.33 -36.37 -28.44
C PRO A 597 -27.69 -36.71 -29.08
N SER A 598 -27.70 -37.48 -30.16
CA SER A 598 -28.96 -37.84 -30.84
C SER A 598 -29.92 -38.56 -29.90
N PRO A 599 -31.25 -38.36 -30.02
CA PRO A 599 -32.21 -39.12 -29.22
C PRO A 599 -32.05 -40.63 -29.51
N PRO A 600 -32.22 -41.50 -28.50
CA PRO A 600 -32.16 -42.94 -28.72
C PRO A 600 -33.19 -43.34 -29.79
N SER A 601 -32.74 -44.02 -30.83
CA SER A 601 -33.62 -44.58 -31.85
C SER A 601 -34.60 -45.52 -31.15
N THR A 602 -35.89 -45.23 -31.24
CA THR A 602 -36.94 -46.19 -30.92
C THR A 602 -36.62 -47.49 -31.66
N PRO A 603 -36.50 -48.65 -30.99
CA PRO A 603 -36.43 -49.90 -31.71
C PRO A 603 -37.78 -50.10 -32.40
N ASP A 604 -37.79 -49.90 -33.71
CA ASP A 604 -38.86 -50.35 -34.60
C ASP A 604 -38.90 -51.89 -34.54
N SER A 605 -39.69 -52.45 -33.64
CA SER A 605 -40.27 -53.79 -33.74
C SER A 605 -41.41 -53.95 -32.74
N PRO A 606 -42.67 -54.15 -33.18
CA PRO A 606 -43.72 -54.63 -32.29
C PRO A 606 -43.39 -56.06 -31.82
N PRO A 607 -43.75 -56.46 -30.58
CA PRO A 607 -43.60 -57.84 -30.17
C PRO A 607 -44.60 -58.69 -30.95
N ASP A 608 -44.09 -59.64 -31.72
CA ASP A 608 -44.90 -60.68 -32.37
C ASP A 608 -45.52 -61.55 -31.27
N GLU A 609 -46.79 -61.30 -30.98
CA GLU A 609 -47.59 -61.99 -29.99
C GLU A 609 -48.13 -63.31 -30.59
N ALA A 610 -47.31 -64.37 -30.62
CA ALA A 610 -47.78 -65.72 -30.93
C ALA A 610 -46.85 -66.85 -30.44
N ALA A 611 -46.77 -67.07 -29.13
CA ALA A 611 -46.54 -68.41 -28.57
C ALA A 611 -46.91 -68.45 -27.07
N ALA A 612 -48.09 -68.99 -26.79
CA ALA A 612 -48.51 -69.41 -25.46
C ALA A 612 -47.60 -70.52 -24.90
N GLY A 613 -47.34 -70.52 -23.59
CA GLY A 613 -46.84 -71.72 -22.91
C GLY A 613 -46.16 -71.48 -21.56
N ASN A 614 -46.97 -71.52 -20.49
CA ASN A 614 -46.67 -72.01 -19.14
C ASN A 614 -45.22 -71.93 -18.58
N GLY A 615 -45.10 -71.31 -17.40
CA GLY A 615 -44.18 -71.80 -16.38
C GLY A 615 -43.40 -70.71 -15.64
N SER A 616 -43.89 -70.40 -14.43
CA SER A 616 -43.12 -70.13 -13.20
C SER A 616 -41.76 -69.43 -13.28
N SER A 617 -41.74 -68.26 -12.62
CA SER A 617 -40.70 -67.84 -11.69
C SER A 617 -39.25 -67.99 -12.13
N THR A 618 -38.70 -66.91 -12.69
CA THR A 618 -37.30 -66.55 -12.45
C THR A 618 -37.16 -65.04 -12.50
N THR A 619 -36.93 -64.47 -11.32
CA THR A 619 -36.08 -63.31 -11.10
C THR A 619 -34.90 -63.36 -12.07
N ALA A 620 -34.80 -62.38 -12.96
CA ALA A 620 -33.63 -62.21 -13.82
C ALA A 620 -33.25 -60.73 -13.83
N THR A 621 -32.35 -60.42 -12.89
CA THR A 621 -31.22 -59.50 -13.09
C THR A 621 -31.63 -58.05 -13.34
N ILE A 622 -31.94 -57.30 -12.29
CA ILE A 622 -31.01 -56.27 -11.76
C ILE A 622 -29.62 -56.44 -12.37
N GLN A 623 -29.47 -55.94 -13.59
CA GLN A 623 -28.19 -55.82 -14.26
C GLN A 623 -27.61 -54.49 -13.80
N ASP A 624 -26.90 -54.58 -12.69
CA ASP A 624 -25.83 -53.68 -12.24
C ASP A 624 -26.04 -52.19 -12.59
N SER A 625 -26.97 -51.54 -11.90
CA SER A 625 -27.16 -50.07 -11.92
C SER A 625 -26.06 -49.38 -11.09
N THR A 626 -24.81 -49.64 -11.45
CA THR A 626 -23.63 -48.89 -11.00
C THR A 626 -22.98 -48.12 -12.16
N ALA A 627 -23.46 -48.30 -13.40
CA ALA A 627 -23.06 -47.49 -14.53
C ALA A 627 -23.80 -46.14 -14.52
N ALA A 628 -23.05 -45.04 -14.49
CA ALA A 628 -23.60 -43.70 -14.63
C ALA A 628 -24.48 -43.61 -15.89
N PRO A 629 -25.68 -42.98 -15.83
CA PRO A 629 -26.58 -42.86 -16.97
C PRO A 629 -25.84 -42.24 -18.16
N SER A 630 -26.04 -42.82 -19.35
CA SER A 630 -25.55 -42.20 -20.57
C SER A 630 -26.21 -40.82 -20.74
N PRO A 631 -25.52 -39.82 -21.32
CA PRO A 631 -26.10 -38.48 -21.53
C PRO A 631 -27.44 -38.51 -22.26
N GLU A 632 -27.61 -39.48 -23.17
CA GLU A 632 -28.86 -39.73 -23.89
C GLU A 632 -30.00 -40.16 -22.97
N SER A 633 -29.75 -41.12 -22.07
CA SER A 633 -30.75 -41.58 -21.09
C SER A 633 -31.14 -40.50 -20.07
N LEU A 634 -30.19 -39.64 -19.69
CA LEU A 634 -30.40 -38.52 -18.77
C LEU A 634 -31.25 -37.42 -19.41
N ILE A 635 -31.03 -37.09 -20.68
CA ILE A 635 -31.83 -36.08 -21.39
C ILE A 635 -33.27 -36.57 -21.61
N VAL A 636 -33.47 -37.81 -22.09
CA VAL A 636 -34.84 -38.33 -22.32
C VAL A 636 -35.63 -38.48 -21.02
N ALA A 637 -35.05 -39.09 -19.99
CA ALA A 637 -35.78 -39.40 -18.76
C ALA A 637 -35.87 -38.20 -17.82
N THR A 638 -34.77 -37.51 -17.57
CA THR A 638 -34.67 -36.52 -16.49
C THR A 638 -35.08 -35.13 -16.93
N VAL A 639 -34.67 -34.66 -18.12
CA VAL A 639 -35.05 -33.33 -18.62
C VAL A 639 -36.53 -33.30 -19.00
N GLY A 640 -37.01 -34.35 -19.67
CA GLY A 640 -38.43 -34.52 -19.98
C GLY A 640 -39.30 -34.51 -18.73
N GLN A 641 -38.91 -35.26 -17.68
CA GLN A 641 -39.62 -35.28 -16.41
C GLN A 641 -39.60 -33.92 -15.68
N GLN A 642 -38.46 -33.22 -15.66
CA GLN A 642 -38.35 -31.90 -15.02
C GLN A 642 -39.19 -30.83 -15.72
N LEU A 643 -39.32 -30.93 -17.05
CA LEU A 643 -40.12 -30.01 -17.85
C LEU A 643 -41.60 -30.44 -17.99
N GLY A 644 -41.98 -31.61 -17.44
CA GLY A 644 -43.33 -32.14 -17.58
C GLY A 644 -43.71 -32.53 -19.02
N LEU A 645 -42.72 -32.92 -19.83
CA LEU A 645 -42.88 -33.28 -21.23
C LEU A 645 -43.09 -34.77 -21.44
N THR A 646 -43.91 -35.12 -22.43
CA THR A 646 -43.97 -36.49 -22.95
C THR A 646 -42.66 -36.86 -23.66
N SER A 647 -42.40 -38.17 -23.84
CA SER A 647 -41.22 -38.63 -24.58
C SER A 647 -41.17 -38.08 -26.01
N GLU A 648 -42.32 -37.90 -26.67
CA GLU A 648 -42.40 -37.33 -28.01
C GLU A 648 -42.03 -35.83 -28.02
N GLN A 649 -42.55 -35.06 -27.05
CA GLN A 649 -42.21 -33.65 -26.88
C GLN A 649 -40.74 -33.45 -26.47
N THR A 650 -40.17 -34.37 -25.71
CA THR A 650 -38.75 -34.33 -25.32
C THR A 650 -37.86 -34.57 -26.54
N THR A 651 -38.22 -35.48 -27.43
CA THR A 651 -37.52 -35.68 -28.71
C THR A 651 -37.55 -34.44 -29.61
N GLN A 652 -38.64 -33.68 -29.59
CA GLN A 652 -38.78 -32.45 -30.39
C GLN A 652 -37.86 -31.31 -29.93
N ILE A 653 -37.44 -31.29 -28.66
CA ILE A 653 -36.55 -30.23 -28.15
C ILE A 653 -35.05 -30.51 -28.34
N TYR A 654 -34.65 -31.76 -28.65
CA TYR A 654 -33.25 -32.17 -28.84
C TYR A 654 -32.41 -31.25 -29.75
N PRO A 655 -32.91 -30.81 -30.93
CA PRO A 655 -32.15 -29.94 -31.82
C PRO A 655 -31.76 -28.58 -31.20
N TYR A 656 -32.47 -28.17 -30.16
CA TYR A 656 -32.29 -26.90 -29.47
C TYR A 656 -31.47 -27.03 -28.18
N LEU A 657 -31.00 -28.23 -27.84
CA LEU A 657 -30.21 -28.48 -26.64
C LEU A 657 -28.71 -28.33 -26.90
N GLN A 658 -28.04 -27.68 -25.95
CA GLN A 658 -26.59 -27.68 -25.79
C GLN A 658 -26.22 -28.47 -24.55
N TYR A 659 -25.09 -29.15 -24.62
CA TYR A 659 -24.62 -30.04 -23.57
C TYR A 659 -23.15 -29.81 -23.26
N ALA A 660 -22.80 -29.82 -21.99
CA ALA A 660 -21.42 -29.80 -21.51
C ALA A 660 -21.26 -30.72 -20.29
N ARG A 661 -20.06 -31.30 -20.13
CA ARG A 661 -19.68 -32.02 -18.91
C ARG A 661 -18.59 -31.28 -18.19
N LEU A 662 -18.82 -30.97 -16.92
CA LEU A 662 -17.86 -30.28 -16.09
C LEU A 662 -18.00 -30.78 -14.66
N ASP A 663 -16.90 -31.26 -14.08
CA ASP A 663 -16.80 -31.51 -12.64
C ASP A 663 -16.74 -30.15 -11.92
N ILE A 664 -17.90 -29.76 -11.38
CA ILE A 664 -18.16 -28.52 -10.66
C ILE A 664 -18.35 -28.76 -9.16
N THR A 665 -18.60 -29.99 -8.70
CA THR A 665 -18.66 -30.31 -7.27
C THR A 665 -17.29 -30.63 -6.67
N GLY A 666 -16.30 -30.97 -7.52
CA GLY A 666 -14.93 -31.26 -7.11
C GLY A 666 -14.75 -32.70 -6.61
N ASP A 667 -15.71 -33.58 -6.85
CA ASP A 667 -15.70 -34.98 -6.42
C ASP A 667 -15.11 -35.93 -7.50
N ALA A 668 -14.52 -35.35 -8.55
CA ALA A 668 -13.99 -36.03 -9.73
C ALA A 668 -15.05 -36.74 -10.60
N SER A 669 -16.33 -36.49 -10.38
CA SER A 669 -17.47 -37.01 -11.16
C SER A 669 -18.15 -35.87 -11.92
N PRO A 670 -17.98 -35.77 -13.26
CA PRO A 670 -18.43 -34.58 -13.98
C PRO A 670 -19.96 -34.49 -14.11
N GLU A 671 -20.51 -33.38 -13.62
CA GLU A 671 -21.91 -32.98 -13.78
C GLU A 671 -22.31 -32.75 -15.24
N HIS A 672 -23.61 -32.88 -15.48
CA HIS A 672 -24.25 -32.68 -16.78
C HIS A 672 -24.88 -31.29 -16.83
N LEU A 673 -24.35 -30.41 -17.67
CA LEU A 673 -24.88 -29.07 -17.91
C LEU A 673 -25.66 -29.08 -19.23
N ILE A 674 -26.90 -28.58 -19.19
CA ILE A 674 -27.79 -28.50 -20.35
C ILE A 674 -28.25 -27.05 -20.51
N SER A 675 -28.11 -26.51 -21.72
CA SER A 675 -28.61 -25.19 -22.06
C SER A 675 -29.49 -25.20 -23.32
N PHE A 676 -30.32 -24.18 -23.46
CA PHE A 676 -31.38 -24.07 -24.45
C PHE A 676 -31.05 -23.00 -25.49
N ARG A 677 -31.08 -23.35 -26.78
CA ARG A 677 -30.85 -22.42 -27.90
C ARG A 677 -32.13 -21.72 -28.33
N ASP A 678 -31.99 -20.69 -29.15
CA ASP A 678 -33.09 -20.05 -29.86
C ASP A 678 -33.89 -21.03 -30.73
N GLY A 679 -35.20 -20.81 -30.85
CA GLY A 679 -36.09 -21.59 -31.72
C GLY A 679 -36.97 -22.62 -31.00
N LEU A 680 -36.99 -22.63 -29.67
CA LEU A 680 -37.90 -23.47 -28.88
C LEU A 680 -39.38 -23.07 -29.07
N PRO A 681 -40.30 -24.05 -29.00
CA PRO A 681 -41.74 -23.76 -28.97
C PRO A 681 -42.09 -22.81 -27.83
N ALA A 682 -42.78 -21.71 -28.16
CA ALA A 682 -43.15 -20.67 -27.19
C ALA A 682 -44.01 -21.19 -26.03
N GLU A 683 -44.71 -22.31 -26.24
CA GLU A 683 -45.56 -23.00 -25.26
C GLU A 683 -44.78 -23.53 -24.05
N LEU A 684 -43.47 -23.74 -24.18
CA LEU A 684 -42.62 -24.27 -23.11
C LEU A 684 -42.20 -23.21 -22.08
N SER A 685 -42.38 -21.92 -22.37
CA SER A 685 -41.95 -20.82 -21.48
C SER A 685 -40.48 -20.89 -21.04
N ILE A 686 -39.62 -21.46 -21.89
CA ILE A 686 -38.16 -21.58 -21.67
C ILE A 686 -37.47 -20.48 -22.46
N SER A 687 -36.66 -19.67 -21.78
CA SER A 687 -35.85 -18.64 -22.45
C SER A 687 -34.55 -19.25 -23.01
N PRO A 688 -34.08 -18.78 -24.17
CA PRO A 688 -32.75 -19.12 -24.66
C PRO A 688 -31.67 -18.74 -23.64
N GLY A 689 -30.68 -19.61 -23.47
CA GLY A 689 -29.59 -19.44 -22.51
C GLY A 689 -29.89 -19.97 -21.10
N ASN A 690 -31.13 -20.37 -20.80
CA ASN A 690 -31.45 -21.06 -19.54
C ASN A 690 -30.60 -22.33 -19.38
N VAL A 691 -30.23 -22.66 -18.15
CA VAL A 691 -29.35 -23.78 -17.79
C VAL A 691 -30.00 -24.70 -16.75
N MET A 692 -29.87 -26.00 -16.98
CA MET A 692 -30.04 -27.03 -15.96
C MET A 692 -28.71 -27.71 -15.67
N ILE A 693 -28.46 -28.04 -14.41
CA ILE A 693 -27.29 -28.78 -13.97
C ILE A 693 -27.75 -30.03 -13.23
N PHE A 694 -27.25 -31.20 -13.62
CA PHE A 694 -27.52 -32.48 -12.99
C PHE A 694 -26.24 -33.14 -12.47
N SER A 695 -26.34 -33.86 -11.37
CA SER A 695 -25.27 -34.76 -10.90
C SER A 695 -24.99 -35.85 -11.94
N ASP A 696 -23.85 -36.53 -11.80
CA ASP A 696 -23.48 -37.72 -12.57
C ASP A 696 -24.55 -38.84 -12.54
N THR A 697 -25.34 -38.88 -11.47
CA THR A 697 -26.46 -39.80 -11.22
C THR A 697 -27.81 -39.29 -11.73
N GLY A 698 -27.87 -38.07 -12.30
CA GLY A 698 -29.09 -37.49 -12.85
C GLY A 698 -29.98 -36.75 -11.84
N THR A 699 -29.48 -36.40 -10.66
CA THR A 699 -30.20 -35.55 -9.70
C THR A 699 -30.08 -34.09 -10.11
N LEU A 700 -31.19 -33.33 -10.12
CA LEU A 700 -31.15 -31.89 -10.43
C LEU A 700 -30.44 -31.12 -9.31
N LEU A 701 -29.34 -30.44 -9.65
CA LEU A 701 -28.55 -29.61 -8.74
C LEU A 701 -28.91 -28.12 -8.88
N TYR A 702 -29.22 -27.66 -10.09
CA TYR A 702 -29.60 -26.28 -10.37
C TYR A 702 -30.51 -26.16 -11.60
N SER A 703 -31.46 -25.23 -11.56
CA SER A 703 -32.22 -24.79 -12.74
C SER A 703 -32.63 -23.33 -12.62
N ASP A 704 -32.53 -22.59 -13.72
CA ASP A 704 -33.10 -21.25 -13.88
C ASP A 704 -34.42 -21.24 -14.69
N ILE A 705 -34.97 -22.41 -15.03
CA ILE A 705 -36.19 -22.52 -15.82
C ILE A 705 -37.42 -22.19 -14.98
N GLY A 706 -38.27 -21.31 -15.53
CA GLY A 706 -39.46 -20.80 -14.84
C GLY A 706 -39.16 -19.88 -13.65
N GLN A 707 -37.89 -19.50 -13.45
CA GLN A 707 -37.44 -18.64 -12.37
C GLN A 707 -37.10 -17.24 -12.90
N GLN A 708 -37.21 -16.22 -12.05
CA GLN A 708 -36.70 -14.85 -12.34
C GLN A 708 -35.21 -14.72 -12.01
N GLN A 709 -34.45 -15.77 -12.26
CA GLN A 709 -33.01 -15.82 -12.05
C GLN A 709 -32.34 -16.39 -13.31
N SER A 710 -31.06 -16.11 -13.54
CA SER A 710 -30.30 -16.68 -14.65
C SER A 710 -28.86 -16.96 -14.23
N LEU A 711 -28.34 -18.13 -14.59
CA LEU A 711 -26.93 -18.45 -14.34
C LEU A 711 -26.03 -17.69 -15.31
N LEU A 712 -25.10 -16.90 -14.79
CA LEU A 712 -24.20 -16.09 -15.62
C LEU A 712 -22.81 -16.69 -15.74
N ALA A 713 -22.24 -17.15 -14.63
CA ALA A 713 -20.87 -17.63 -14.60
C ALA A 713 -20.62 -18.64 -13.48
N LEU A 714 -19.48 -19.30 -13.61
CA LEU A 714 -18.89 -20.23 -12.66
C LEU A 714 -17.56 -19.65 -12.16
N THR A 715 -17.23 -19.81 -10.89
CA THR A 715 -15.86 -19.51 -10.41
C THR A 715 -14.85 -20.49 -11.00
N ASP A 716 -13.63 -20.04 -11.30
CA ASP A 716 -12.57 -20.85 -11.92
C ASP A 716 -12.25 -22.17 -11.16
N LYS A 717 -11.89 -23.21 -11.91
CA LYS A 717 -11.64 -24.59 -11.47
C LYS A 717 -10.21 -24.73 -10.94
N ASN A 718 -10.04 -24.70 -9.62
CA ASN A 718 -8.95 -25.45 -9.00
C ASN A 718 -9.46 -26.88 -8.79
N SER A 719 -8.74 -27.87 -9.30
CA SER A 719 -9.18 -29.26 -9.54
C SER A 719 -9.61 -30.10 -8.32
N GLU A 720 -9.84 -29.49 -7.15
CA GLU A 720 -10.16 -30.18 -5.90
C GLU A 720 -11.25 -29.45 -5.05
N GLN A 721 -11.95 -28.44 -5.59
CA GLN A 721 -12.96 -27.67 -4.83
C GLN A 721 -14.25 -27.44 -5.60
N SER A 722 -15.37 -27.41 -4.87
CA SER A 722 -16.70 -27.10 -5.40
C SER A 722 -16.76 -25.66 -5.92
N VAL A 723 -17.31 -25.51 -7.13
CA VAL A 723 -17.50 -24.26 -7.86
C VAL A 723 -18.65 -23.47 -7.25
N THR A 724 -18.52 -22.15 -7.24
CA THR A 724 -19.62 -21.24 -6.87
C THR A 724 -20.30 -20.72 -8.13
N LEU A 725 -21.64 -20.77 -8.13
CA LEU A 725 -22.52 -20.25 -9.17
C LEU A 725 -22.72 -18.75 -8.97
N LEU A 726 -22.56 -17.96 -10.03
CA LEU A 726 -22.94 -16.56 -10.09
C LEU A 726 -24.28 -16.43 -10.81
N ILE A 727 -25.30 -15.98 -10.08
CA ILE A 727 -26.69 -15.91 -10.53
C ILE A 727 -27.12 -14.44 -10.57
N GLU A 728 -27.78 -14.03 -11.65
CA GLU A 728 -28.49 -12.74 -11.69
C GLU A 728 -29.95 -12.96 -11.32
N GLN A 729 -30.45 -12.26 -10.30
CA GLN A 729 -31.84 -12.31 -9.86
C GLN A 729 -32.36 -10.90 -9.55
N ALA A 730 -33.46 -10.51 -10.19
CA ALA A 730 -34.12 -9.21 -9.98
C ALA A 730 -33.16 -7.98 -10.03
N GLY A 731 -32.18 -8.00 -10.95
CA GLY A 731 -31.20 -6.92 -11.09
C GLY A 731 -30.14 -6.88 -9.97
N ARG A 732 -29.89 -8.02 -9.33
CA ARG A 732 -28.78 -8.22 -8.38
C ARG A 732 -28.00 -9.47 -8.77
N TYR A 733 -26.73 -9.49 -8.40
CA TYR A 733 -25.89 -10.66 -8.55
C TYR A 733 -25.76 -11.34 -7.19
N ASP A 734 -26.07 -12.63 -7.14
CA ASP A 734 -25.96 -13.49 -5.98
C ASP A 734 -25.01 -14.65 -6.28
N VAL A 735 -24.37 -15.16 -5.23
CA VAL A 735 -23.40 -16.26 -5.31
C VAL A 735 -23.89 -17.45 -4.48
N THR A 736 -23.97 -18.62 -5.10
CA THR A 736 -24.47 -19.86 -4.47
C THR A 736 -23.47 -20.98 -4.65
N ARG A 737 -23.09 -21.67 -3.57
CA ARG A 737 -22.26 -22.88 -3.64
C ARG A 737 -23.14 -24.09 -3.90
N LEU A 738 -22.68 -24.97 -4.78
CA LEU A 738 -23.25 -26.29 -4.99
C LEU A 738 -22.73 -27.29 -3.95
#